data_AF-E8R4Y5-F1
#
_entry.id   AF-E8R4Y5-F1
#
_cell.length_a   1.000
_cell.length_b   1.000
_cell.length_c   1.000
_cell.angle_alpha   90.00
_cell.angle_beta   90.00
_cell.angle_gamma   90.00
#
_symmetry.space_group_name_H-M   'P 1'
#
loop_
_entity.id
_entity.type
_entity.pdbx_description
1 polymer ?
#
loop_
_entity_poly.entity_id
_entity_poly.type
_entity_poly.pdbx_seq_one_letter_code
_entity_poly.pdbx_strand_id
1 'polypeptide(L)'
;MALDCSATTHPTTPAQAVWSSHPAWLACLVMGLTIISSILSAPWPAVAQAPDDAVSRSPADAAVEAFAALPRPERFASAPRSFREVWQAIDYLVRIQKIDVARPYFDAFVEAQPSDEVLAAIQREFGTRTFLELTDVPEFAQRAEALTRKMLQASRRQRTDPTLLANAINLLSLSPAEAKLGMAKLREAKADAVAALAAAWRDAVDPLLRGRLAQALGFLDVEAVDPLIASLDAAGDPETRPWAEAAARALGRLGDTRAIPFLLGHADLPAALEAANDLARARRPSLDLSDPSAIIQAEAMKYLVGDVPLAIDESRLDPNETEVRLWAWTREELAWDDSNYPAANAAGQEGDLAANPADAQPAATDTQPVAAMLPRRLASLKLGMRLARLNLIRHEADPHAQGLVLVFALETAAFEAGDRAFLEPAPDMVQSTLTEAMAAGPALEAALTLALDHHQHAAAALAARGWGRIVDRDRLLADPRTSPLFRALTSPERRVRLEAARAFVELDPDRPFPGSNRVVSTLTPFLSEGSDEGAGPPPPRAFVFSVNLDRANSYARLLDTLGYAARGYDSGEEFVRAAYESSLVELLIVEPGPRGVVPIGSGTYDTVEILRNLKADARTAQVPVLLVGGLGMVDRIERLYGELHPRTAVIVGPGGPEDFAFQVERALKRLNARPLSAQERGLFARIATDAMARIASQPSSPFRTDLDKASVGLSRASRSAPTRASATTALAMTPTVPAQQRLLDLALDTELPVADRLEGAKALTRSIQRFGPLLTDGQERRLDAALGDESHPSLRAAYAAALGALTPDPVIVGRRMRLRHTPLGLKSSRESLTPSPSPDAPPSPSVQPGSDLP
;
A
#
# COMPACT_ATOMS: atom_id res chain seq x y z
N MET A 1 -11.94 8.12 -74.45
CA MET A 1 -13.27 7.81 -73.86
C MET A 1 -13.33 8.57 -72.54
N ALA A 2 -13.38 9.90 -72.65
CA ALA A 2 -14.54 10.80 -72.51
C ALA A 2 -14.61 11.27 -71.03
N LEU A 3 -14.05 12.42 -70.60
CA LEU A 3 -14.28 13.85 -70.97
C LEU A 3 -15.80 14.15 -71.01
N ASP A 4 -16.37 15.15 -70.34
CA ASP A 4 -15.88 16.48 -69.96
C ASP A 4 -16.87 17.24 -69.03
N CYS A 5 -16.40 18.32 -68.37
CA CYS A 5 -17.10 19.58 -67.96
C CYS A 5 -18.38 19.56 -67.06
N SER A 6 -18.70 20.50 -66.14
CA SER A 6 -18.19 21.84 -65.77
C SER A 6 -18.96 22.43 -64.55
N ALA A 7 -18.31 23.37 -63.85
CA ALA A 7 -18.82 24.58 -63.17
C ALA A 7 -19.46 24.57 -61.76
N THR A 8 -19.09 25.64 -61.04
CA THR A 8 -19.28 26.05 -59.64
C THR A 8 -20.64 26.67 -59.31
N THR A 9 -21.17 26.48 -58.09
CA THR A 9 -21.73 27.52 -57.17
C THR A 9 -22.44 26.91 -55.94
N HIS A 10 -22.46 27.69 -54.86
CA HIS A 10 -22.93 27.45 -53.49
C HIS A 10 -24.47 27.32 -53.32
N PRO A 11 -24.99 27.01 -52.10
CA PRO A 11 -26.00 25.97 -51.87
C PRO A 11 -27.44 26.49 -51.79
N THR A 12 -28.39 25.60 -52.08
CA THR A 12 -29.80 25.73 -51.72
C THR A 12 -30.31 24.39 -51.20
N THR A 13 -30.70 24.36 -49.92
CA THR A 13 -31.51 23.31 -49.27
C THR A 13 -32.80 23.02 -50.02
N PRO A 14 -33.35 21.81 -49.90
CA PRO A 14 -34.58 21.69 -49.10
C PRO A 14 -34.72 20.40 -48.27
N ALA A 15 -35.26 20.57 -47.04
CA ALA A 15 -36.44 19.87 -46.49
C ALA A 15 -36.44 18.32 -46.47
N GLN A 16 -36.75 17.61 -45.39
CA GLN A 16 -37.84 17.77 -44.41
C GLN A 16 -37.51 16.95 -43.16
N ALA A 17 -37.80 17.48 -41.97
CA ALA A 17 -38.26 16.66 -40.86
C ALA A 17 -39.23 17.47 -40.02
N VAL A 18 -40.40 16.87 -39.83
CA VAL A 18 -41.68 17.43 -39.41
C VAL A 18 -41.69 17.74 -37.91
N TRP A 19 -42.37 18.84 -37.59
CA TRP A 19 -42.73 19.27 -36.26
C TRP A 19 -43.67 18.29 -35.56
N SER A 20 -43.38 17.97 -34.30
CA SER A 20 -44.42 17.79 -33.29
C SER A 20 -44.07 18.63 -32.07
N SER A 21 -44.98 19.54 -31.78
CA SER A 21 -45.04 20.46 -30.67
C SER A 21 -45.16 19.71 -29.34
N HIS A 22 -44.55 20.21 -28.26
CA HIS A 22 -45.18 20.52 -26.95
C HIS A 22 -44.15 21.19 -26.01
N PRO A 23 -44.60 22.02 -25.03
CA PRO A 23 -43.90 23.22 -24.61
C PRO A 23 -43.23 23.05 -23.23
N ALA A 24 -41.90 23.00 -23.18
CA ALA A 24 -41.15 23.03 -21.92
C ALA A 24 -40.15 24.19 -21.81
N TRP A 25 -39.85 24.86 -22.93
CA TRP A 25 -38.81 25.90 -22.97
C TRP A 25 -39.31 27.32 -22.66
N LEU A 26 -40.62 27.55 -22.69
CA LEU A 26 -41.24 28.84 -22.32
C LEU A 26 -41.46 28.99 -20.80
N ALA A 27 -41.37 27.90 -20.02
CA ALA A 27 -41.53 27.96 -18.55
C ALA A 27 -40.26 28.43 -17.83
N CYS A 28 -39.06 28.13 -18.35
CA CYS A 28 -37.80 28.51 -17.69
C CYS A 28 -37.43 30.00 -17.90
N LEU A 29 -37.86 30.61 -19.02
CA LEU A 29 -37.55 32.02 -19.30
C LEU A 29 -38.46 32.99 -18.53
N VAL A 30 -39.65 32.54 -18.12
CA VAL A 30 -40.61 33.35 -17.32
C VAL A 30 -40.33 33.24 -15.81
N MET A 31 -39.73 32.13 -15.33
CA MET A 31 -39.34 32.01 -13.92
C MET A 31 -38.02 32.76 -13.57
N GLY A 32 -37.15 32.99 -14.56
CA GLY A 32 -35.92 33.78 -14.39
C GLY A 32 -36.14 35.30 -14.27
N LEU A 33 -37.26 35.83 -14.77
CA LEU A 33 -37.57 37.27 -14.76
C LEU A 33 -38.43 37.74 -13.57
N THR A 34 -38.99 36.82 -12.77
CA THR A 34 -39.84 37.17 -11.62
C THR A 34 -39.06 37.31 -10.31
N ILE A 35 -37.89 36.69 -10.17
CA ILE A 35 -37.03 36.87 -8.98
C ILE A 35 -36.29 38.23 -9.03
N ILE A 36 -36.03 38.77 -10.23
CA ILE A 36 -35.43 40.10 -10.40
C ILE A 36 -36.44 41.23 -10.12
N SER A 37 -37.75 40.97 -10.24
CA SER A 37 -38.80 42.00 -10.05
C SER A 37 -39.23 42.19 -8.58
N SER A 38 -39.11 41.15 -7.74
CA SER A 38 -39.48 41.24 -6.30
C SER A 38 -38.44 41.95 -5.43
N ILE A 39 -37.24 42.22 -5.95
CA ILE A 39 -36.20 42.99 -5.25
C ILE A 39 -36.34 44.51 -5.52
N LEU A 40 -37.15 44.92 -6.52
CA LEU A 40 -37.28 46.31 -6.95
C LEU A 40 -38.48 47.11 -6.40
N SER A 41 -39.31 46.54 -5.51
CA SER A 41 -40.61 47.16 -5.14
C SER A 41 -40.91 47.27 -3.63
N ALA A 42 -39.91 47.23 -2.75
CA ALA A 42 -40.12 47.60 -1.34
C ALA A 42 -39.84 49.10 -1.14
N PRO A 43 -40.75 49.86 -0.47
CA PRO A 43 -40.66 51.30 -0.36
C PRO A 43 -39.48 51.74 0.50
N TRP A 44 -38.65 52.64 -0.06
CA TRP A 44 -37.61 53.39 0.65
C TRP A 44 -38.16 53.97 1.96
N PRO A 45 -37.64 53.60 3.15
CA PRO A 45 -37.72 54.51 4.28
C PRO A 45 -36.79 55.69 3.99
N ALA A 46 -37.30 56.89 4.26
CA ALA A 46 -36.65 58.17 3.98
C ALA A 46 -35.15 58.17 4.29
N VAL A 47 -34.38 58.70 3.33
CA VAL A 47 -33.00 59.12 3.53
C VAL A 47 -33.01 60.19 4.63
N ALA A 48 -32.71 59.78 5.86
CA ALA A 48 -32.05 60.67 6.79
C ALA A 48 -30.67 60.95 6.16
N GLN A 49 -30.36 62.24 5.93
CA GLN A 49 -29.02 62.68 5.57
C GLN A 49 -28.06 62.23 6.68
N ALA A 50 -27.39 61.09 6.46
CA ALA A 50 -26.16 60.73 7.13
C ALA A 50 -25.02 61.42 6.37
N PRO A 51 -23.99 61.93 7.07
CA PRO A 51 -22.99 62.80 6.48
C PRO A 51 -22.24 62.11 5.34
N ASP A 52 -22.09 62.81 4.22
CA ASP A 52 -21.09 62.55 3.19
C ASP A 52 -19.74 62.38 3.87
N ASP A 53 -19.25 61.14 4.03
CA ASP A 53 -17.83 60.78 4.20
C ASP A 53 -17.68 59.26 4.47
N ALA A 54 -17.81 58.43 3.42
CA ALA A 54 -17.29 57.06 3.46
C ALA A 54 -17.03 56.52 2.05
N VAL A 55 -15.94 56.97 1.44
CA VAL A 55 -15.30 56.27 0.33
C VAL A 55 -14.97 54.84 0.79
N SER A 56 -15.43 53.83 0.08
CA SER A 56 -15.00 52.43 0.26
C SER A 56 -13.50 52.33 -0.07
N ARG A 57 -12.66 52.35 0.97
CA ARG A 57 -11.19 52.36 0.85
C ARG A 57 -10.65 50.98 0.50
N SER A 58 -9.56 50.93 -0.25
CA SER A 58 -8.83 49.69 -0.53
C SER A 58 -8.22 49.14 0.79
N PRO A 59 -8.18 47.81 1.01
CA PRO A 59 -7.51 47.21 2.17
C PRO A 59 -6.06 47.68 2.36
N ALA A 60 -5.38 48.01 1.26
CA ALA A 60 -4.03 48.56 1.27
C ALA A 60 -3.96 49.97 1.90
N ASP A 61 -4.95 50.83 1.66
CA ASP A 61 -4.99 52.19 2.21
C ASP A 61 -5.27 52.17 3.72
N ALA A 62 -6.12 51.25 4.16
CA ALA A 62 -6.40 51.01 5.57
C ALA A 62 -5.16 50.47 6.32
N ALA A 63 -4.38 49.59 5.69
CA ALA A 63 -3.12 49.08 6.26
C ALA A 63 -2.09 50.20 6.45
N VAL A 64 -1.96 51.12 5.49
CA VAL A 64 -1.02 52.26 5.57
C VAL A 64 -1.37 53.20 6.73
N GLU A 65 -2.66 53.48 6.97
CA GLU A 65 -3.11 54.27 8.12
C GLU A 65 -2.85 53.54 9.45
N ALA A 66 -3.14 52.24 9.52
CA ALA A 66 -2.88 51.42 10.70
C ALA A 66 -1.37 51.37 11.05
N PHE A 67 -0.50 51.26 10.05
CA PHE A 67 0.95 51.26 10.25
C PHE A 67 1.48 52.62 10.73
N ALA A 68 0.94 53.72 10.19
CA ALA A 68 1.31 55.06 10.59
C ALA A 68 0.90 55.40 12.04
N ALA A 69 -0.10 54.69 12.58
CA ALA A 69 -0.60 54.86 13.95
C ALA A 69 0.20 54.07 15.01
N LEU A 70 1.19 53.25 14.60
CA LEU A 70 1.95 52.40 15.53
C LEU A 70 2.91 53.19 16.44
N PRO A 71 3.14 52.72 17.69
CA PRO A 71 3.98 53.43 18.67
C PRO A 71 5.44 53.50 18.25
N ARG A 72 5.95 54.71 17.98
CA ARG A 72 7.32 54.93 17.45
C ARG A 72 8.41 54.39 18.41
N PRO A 73 9.25 53.44 17.99
CA PRO A 73 10.42 53.05 18.76
C PRO A 73 11.49 54.15 18.62
N GLU A 74 12.27 54.38 19.67
CA GLU A 74 13.20 55.52 19.86
C GLU A 74 14.25 55.75 18.75
N ARG A 75 14.37 54.84 17.77
CA ARG A 75 15.32 54.91 16.64
C ARG A 75 14.71 54.99 15.23
N PHE A 76 13.38 54.95 15.07
CA PHE A 76 12.77 55.11 13.75
C PHE A 76 12.54 56.60 13.44
N ALA A 77 13.20 57.11 12.40
CA ALA A 77 13.10 58.53 11.99
C ALA A 77 11.69 58.94 11.54
N SER A 78 10.89 57.97 11.08
CA SER A 78 9.48 58.12 10.70
C SER A 78 8.69 56.88 11.08
N ALA A 79 7.38 57.03 11.32
CA ALA A 79 6.49 55.89 11.49
C ALA A 79 6.45 55.07 10.19
N PRO A 80 6.46 53.72 10.25
CA PRO A 80 6.42 52.90 9.06
C PRO A 80 5.09 53.08 8.33
N ARG A 81 5.14 53.21 7.01
CA ARG A 81 3.98 53.43 6.12
C ARG A 81 3.86 52.35 5.04
N SER A 82 4.62 51.27 5.16
CA SER A 82 4.57 50.15 4.22
C SER A 82 4.79 48.83 4.95
N PHE A 83 4.28 47.75 4.35
CA PHE A 83 4.53 46.39 4.84
C PHE A 83 6.02 46.09 5.01
N ARG A 84 6.87 46.61 4.11
CA ARG A 84 8.33 46.49 4.19
C ARG A 84 8.91 47.16 5.44
N GLU A 85 8.52 48.41 5.69
CA GLU A 85 9.02 49.18 6.85
C GLU A 85 8.49 48.62 8.17
N VAL A 86 7.25 48.11 8.20
CA VAL A 86 6.70 47.41 9.37
C VAL A 86 7.47 46.12 9.62
N TRP A 87 7.75 45.32 8.59
CA TRP A 87 8.54 44.11 8.73
C TRP A 87 9.96 44.39 9.23
N GLN A 88 10.61 45.42 8.70
CA GLN A 88 11.91 45.88 9.18
C GLN A 88 11.87 46.25 10.66
N ALA A 89 10.78 46.88 11.13
CA ALA A 89 10.59 47.18 12.54
C ALA A 89 10.42 45.92 13.40
N ILE A 90 9.64 44.94 12.93
CA ILE A 90 9.46 43.64 13.60
C ILE A 90 10.82 42.93 13.75
N ASP A 91 11.54 42.71 12.64
CA ASP A 91 12.85 42.01 12.63
C ASP A 91 13.85 42.70 13.56
N TYR A 92 13.95 44.03 13.50
CA TYR A 92 14.83 44.79 14.38
C TYR A 92 14.48 44.64 15.87
N LEU A 93 13.21 44.84 16.24
CA LEU A 93 12.76 44.82 17.64
C LEU A 93 12.89 43.42 18.27
N VAL A 94 12.66 42.37 17.48
CA VAL A 94 12.85 40.98 17.91
C VAL A 94 14.33 40.66 18.12
N ARG A 95 15.22 41.09 17.21
CA ARG A 95 16.68 40.91 17.37
C ARG A 95 17.25 41.58 18.62
N ILE A 96 16.69 42.70 19.06
CA ILE A 96 17.09 43.39 20.30
C ILE A 96 16.29 42.95 21.54
N GLN A 97 15.52 41.87 21.43
CA GLN A 97 14.68 41.28 22.49
C GLN A 97 13.66 42.25 23.12
N LYS A 98 13.15 43.21 22.34
CA LYS A 98 12.07 44.12 22.77
C LYS A 98 10.71 43.59 22.31
N ILE A 99 10.36 42.39 22.77
CA ILE A 99 9.17 41.64 22.31
C ILE A 99 7.86 42.39 22.59
N ASP A 100 7.75 43.04 23.75
CA ASP A 100 6.57 43.86 24.11
C ASP A 100 6.33 45.02 23.15
N VAL A 101 7.40 45.60 22.60
CA VAL A 101 7.33 46.70 21.64
C VAL A 101 7.11 46.17 20.22
N ALA A 102 7.61 44.96 19.90
CA ALA A 102 7.42 44.31 18.61
C ALA A 102 5.97 43.82 18.39
N ARG A 103 5.27 43.42 19.45
CA ARG A 103 3.90 42.88 19.41
C ARG A 103 2.92 43.73 18.59
N PRO A 104 2.73 45.03 18.84
CA PRO A 104 1.77 45.83 18.05
C PRO A 104 2.14 45.92 16.57
N TYR A 105 3.44 45.89 16.23
CA TYR A 105 3.89 45.84 14.84
C TYR A 105 3.54 44.51 14.17
N PHE A 106 3.78 43.39 14.87
CA PHE A 106 3.46 42.06 14.40
C PHE A 106 1.94 41.86 14.22
N ASP A 107 1.14 42.29 15.20
CA ASP A 107 -0.32 42.21 15.15
C ASP A 107 -0.87 43.01 13.97
N ALA A 108 -0.44 44.26 13.80
CA ALA A 108 -0.86 45.09 12.68
C ALA A 108 -0.45 44.48 11.32
N PHE A 109 0.75 43.90 11.23
CA PHE A 109 1.21 43.23 10.02
C PHE A 109 0.34 42.02 9.66
N VAL A 110 -0.01 41.19 10.63
CA VAL A 110 -0.85 39.99 10.41
C VAL A 110 -2.29 40.39 10.09
N GLU A 111 -2.85 41.36 10.80
CA GLU A 111 -4.22 41.87 10.58
C GLU A 111 -4.40 42.55 9.22
N ALA A 112 -3.35 43.21 8.72
CA ALA A 112 -3.32 43.80 7.40
C ALA A 112 -3.30 42.78 6.24
N GLN A 113 -3.22 41.48 6.55
CA GLN A 113 -3.28 40.35 5.60
C GLN A 113 -2.44 40.58 4.32
N PRO A 114 -1.10 40.60 4.42
CA PRO A 114 -0.24 40.84 3.27
C PRO A 114 -0.51 39.84 2.15
N SER A 115 -0.47 40.33 0.91
CA SER A 115 -0.61 39.53 -0.31
C SER A 115 0.62 38.64 -0.53
N ASP A 116 0.47 37.63 -1.38
CA ASP A 116 1.55 36.71 -1.73
C ASP A 116 2.76 37.44 -2.32
N GLU A 117 2.53 38.46 -3.14
CA GLU A 117 3.59 39.31 -3.72
C GLU A 117 4.40 40.06 -2.64
N VAL A 118 3.70 40.62 -1.65
CA VAL A 118 4.33 41.36 -0.53
C VAL A 118 5.15 40.41 0.33
N LEU A 119 4.59 39.25 0.69
CA LEU A 119 5.30 38.24 1.50
C LEU A 119 6.54 37.71 0.79
N ALA A 120 6.46 37.44 -0.51
CA ALA A 120 7.60 36.96 -1.28
C ALA A 120 8.65 38.06 -1.50
N ALA A 121 8.25 39.33 -1.63
CA ALA A 121 9.19 40.46 -1.68
C ALA A 121 9.93 40.64 -0.36
N ILE A 122 9.22 40.56 0.77
CA ILE A 122 9.83 40.61 2.12
C ILE A 122 10.79 39.43 2.31
N GLN A 123 10.40 38.21 1.92
CA GLN A 123 11.27 37.04 2.00
C GLN A 123 12.56 37.19 1.19
N ARG A 124 12.50 37.78 -0.02
CA ARG A 124 13.69 38.02 -0.85
C ARG A 124 14.65 39.04 -0.24
N GLU A 125 14.12 40.04 0.45
CA GLU A 125 14.91 41.13 1.02
C GLU A 125 15.49 40.79 2.39
N PHE A 126 14.68 40.22 3.28
CA PHE A 126 15.04 39.95 4.68
C PHE A 126 15.45 38.49 4.93
N GLY A 127 15.11 37.58 4.02
CA GLY A 127 15.41 36.15 4.12
C GLY A 127 14.35 35.36 4.89
N THR A 128 14.32 34.04 4.66
CA THR A 128 13.39 33.11 5.34
C THR A 128 13.58 33.07 6.85
N ARG A 129 14.83 33.23 7.29
CA ARG A 129 15.24 33.10 8.69
C ARG A 129 14.50 34.05 9.63
N THR A 130 14.19 35.28 9.18
CA THR A 130 13.48 36.27 10.01
C THR A 130 12.06 35.85 10.35
N PHE A 131 11.44 35.01 9.52
CA PHE A 131 10.12 34.43 9.78
C PHE A 131 10.21 33.26 10.77
N LEU A 132 11.24 32.42 10.64
CA LEU A 132 11.49 31.30 11.57
C LEU A 132 11.91 31.80 12.96
N GLU A 133 12.72 32.86 13.05
CA GLU A 133 13.09 33.45 14.35
C GLU A 133 11.86 33.96 15.14
N LEU A 134 10.74 34.26 14.48
CA LEU A 134 9.48 34.63 15.14
C LEU A 134 8.75 33.43 15.73
N THR A 135 8.96 32.21 15.21
CA THR A 135 8.32 31.00 15.77
C THR A 135 8.95 30.59 17.09
N ASP A 136 10.22 30.97 17.31
CA ASP A 136 10.95 30.74 18.56
C ASP A 136 10.51 31.68 19.71
N VAL A 137 9.69 32.69 19.41
CA VAL A 137 9.12 33.61 20.39
C VAL A 137 7.76 33.08 20.86
N PRO A 138 7.61 32.64 22.14
CA PRO A 138 6.39 31.99 22.62
C PRO A 138 5.11 32.82 22.40
N GLU A 139 5.24 34.15 22.45
CA GLU A 139 4.13 35.09 22.29
C GLU A 139 3.65 35.22 20.83
N PHE A 140 4.45 34.80 19.86
CA PHE A 140 4.13 34.85 18.43
C PHE A 140 3.96 33.48 17.80
N ALA A 141 4.49 32.41 18.41
CA ALA A 141 4.65 31.06 17.86
C ALA A 141 3.52 30.61 16.93
N GLN A 142 2.28 30.48 17.41
CA GLN A 142 1.16 29.97 16.61
C GLN A 142 0.82 30.85 15.38
N ARG A 143 0.84 32.18 15.53
CA ARG A 143 0.54 33.11 14.42
C ARG A 143 1.74 33.27 13.48
N ALA A 144 2.95 33.19 14.01
CA ALA A 144 4.19 33.21 13.25
C ALA A 144 4.35 31.94 12.40
N GLU A 145 3.93 30.77 12.91
CA GLU A 145 3.88 29.52 12.14
C GLU A 145 2.94 29.64 10.93
N ALA A 146 1.73 30.15 11.16
CA ALA A 146 0.76 30.36 10.08
C ALA A 146 1.27 31.37 9.04
N LEU A 147 1.86 32.48 9.48
CA LEU A 147 2.44 33.50 8.60
C LEU A 147 3.63 32.96 7.81
N THR A 148 4.51 32.20 8.48
CA THR A 148 5.66 31.55 7.85
C THR A 148 5.16 30.60 6.77
N ARG A 149 4.21 29.71 7.07
CA ARG A 149 3.60 28.80 6.08
C ARG A 149 3.03 29.56 4.88
N LYS A 150 2.28 30.64 5.11
CA LYS A 150 1.74 31.49 4.04
C LYS A 150 2.84 32.11 3.17
N MET A 151 3.89 32.64 3.78
CA MET A 151 5.05 33.19 3.06
C MET A 151 5.76 32.11 2.23
N LEU A 152 5.93 30.90 2.77
CA LEU A 152 6.52 29.78 2.06
C LEU A 152 5.70 29.38 0.83
N GLN A 153 4.37 29.34 0.96
CA GLN A 153 3.45 29.09 -0.14
C GLN A 153 3.49 30.21 -1.19
N ALA A 154 3.46 31.47 -0.77
CA ALA A 154 3.55 32.64 -1.65
C ALA A 154 4.87 32.65 -2.45
N SER A 155 6.00 32.38 -1.79
CA SER A 155 7.31 32.26 -2.43
C SER A 155 7.39 31.08 -3.41
N ARG A 156 6.68 29.97 -3.14
CA ARG A 156 6.54 28.85 -4.10
C ARG A 156 5.71 29.28 -5.31
N ARG A 157 4.50 29.82 -5.11
CA ARG A 157 3.60 30.27 -6.18
C ARG A 157 4.27 31.26 -7.13
N GLN A 158 5.04 32.21 -6.59
CA GLN A 158 5.76 33.19 -7.42
C GLN A 158 6.89 32.54 -8.25
N ARG A 159 7.59 31.53 -7.71
CA ARG A 159 8.63 30.80 -8.46
C ARG A 159 8.04 29.90 -9.55
N THR A 160 6.81 29.43 -9.38
CA THR A 160 6.11 28.55 -10.32
C THR A 160 5.19 29.30 -11.29
N ASP A 161 5.12 30.64 -11.24
CA ASP A 161 4.24 31.43 -12.11
C ASP A 161 4.62 31.24 -13.59
N PRO A 162 3.72 30.66 -14.41
CA PRO A 162 3.99 30.40 -15.83
C PRO A 162 4.35 31.66 -16.62
N THR A 163 3.79 32.81 -16.24
CA THR A 163 3.99 34.09 -16.91
C THR A 163 5.39 34.63 -16.66
N LEU A 164 5.87 34.53 -15.41
CA LEU A 164 7.23 34.94 -15.05
C LEU A 164 8.27 34.03 -15.72
N LEU A 165 8.00 32.73 -15.77
CA LEU A 165 8.85 31.75 -16.47
C LEU A 165 8.90 32.01 -17.97
N ALA A 166 7.76 32.24 -18.62
CA ALA A 166 7.69 32.58 -20.04
C ALA A 166 8.46 33.87 -20.36
N ASN A 167 8.32 34.89 -19.51
CA ASN A 167 9.08 36.13 -19.65
C ASN A 167 10.59 35.92 -19.50
N ALA A 168 11.02 35.09 -18.53
CA ALA A 168 12.44 34.76 -18.35
C ALA A 168 13.01 33.98 -19.54
N ILE A 169 12.23 33.06 -20.13
CA ILE A 169 12.58 32.32 -21.34
C ILE A 169 12.69 33.25 -22.55
N ASN A 170 11.75 34.19 -22.71
CA ASN A 170 11.78 35.17 -23.80
C ASN A 170 13.07 36.01 -23.76
N LEU A 171 13.57 36.37 -22.58
CA LEU A 171 14.84 37.11 -22.45
C LEU A 171 16.05 36.34 -23.03
N LEU A 172 16.01 34.99 -23.11
CA LEU A 172 17.08 34.18 -23.69
C LEU A 172 17.21 34.33 -25.21
N SER A 173 16.14 34.71 -25.90
CA SER A 173 16.15 34.92 -27.36
C SER A 173 16.69 36.29 -27.77
N LEU A 174 16.75 37.24 -26.84
CA LEU A 174 17.16 38.63 -27.08
C LEU A 174 18.69 38.81 -27.06
N SER A 175 19.19 39.94 -26.55
CA SER A 175 20.61 40.27 -26.48
C SER A 175 21.36 39.43 -25.43
N PRO A 176 22.70 39.32 -25.49
CA PRO A 176 23.49 38.59 -24.49
C PRO A 176 23.29 39.09 -23.05
N ALA A 177 23.05 40.39 -22.85
CA ALA A 177 22.80 40.98 -21.55
C ALA A 177 21.42 40.58 -20.99
N GLU A 178 20.40 40.58 -21.84
CA GLU A 178 19.05 40.14 -21.50
C GLU A 178 19.02 38.63 -21.26
N ALA A 179 19.75 37.83 -22.05
CA ALA A 179 19.87 36.40 -21.83
C ALA A 179 20.50 36.08 -20.46
N LYS A 180 21.49 36.86 -20.01
CA LYS A 180 22.05 36.72 -18.66
C LYS A 180 21.03 37.02 -17.56
N LEU A 181 20.17 38.02 -17.75
CA LEU A 181 19.07 38.33 -16.84
C LEU A 181 18.02 37.21 -16.84
N GLY A 182 17.67 36.67 -18.01
CA GLY A 182 16.78 35.52 -18.16
C GLY A 182 17.30 34.29 -17.41
N MET A 183 18.59 33.98 -17.58
CA MET A 183 19.26 32.88 -16.85
C MET A 183 19.20 33.08 -15.32
N ALA A 184 19.42 34.30 -14.83
CA ALA A 184 19.33 34.58 -13.39
C ALA A 184 17.91 34.33 -12.85
N LYS A 185 16.87 34.78 -13.58
CA LYS A 185 15.46 34.54 -13.21
C LYS A 185 15.09 33.04 -13.26
N LEU A 186 15.57 32.31 -14.26
CA LEU A 186 15.32 30.87 -14.35
C LEU A 186 16.01 30.09 -13.21
N ARG A 187 17.20 30.54 -12.80
CA ARG A 187 17.88 29.95 -11.64
C ARG A 187 17.09 30.14 -10.35
N GLU A 188 16.38 31.25 -10.18
CA GLU A 188 15.49 31.49 -9.02
C GLU A 188 14.26 30.55 -9.01
N ALA A 189 13.81 30.11 -10.18
CA ALA A 189 12.71 29.15 -10.32
C ALA A 189 13.13 27.68 -10.14
N LYS A 190 14.44 27.38 -10.09
CA LYS A 190 15.01 26.09 -9.67
C LYS A 190 14.43 24.88 -10.43
N ALA A 191 13.86 23.89 -9.72
CA ALA A 191 13.32 22.66 -10.31
C ALA A 191 12.20 22.93 -11.33
N ASP A 192 11.34 23.91 -11.04
CA ASP A 192 10.17 24.24 -11.86
C ASP A 192 10.55 24.90 -13.19
N ALA A 193 11.77 25.45 -13.29
CA ALA A 193 12.29 26.01 -14.54
C ALA A 193 12.51 24.94 -15.62
N VAL A 194 12.80 23.69 -15.25
CA VAL A 194 13.15 22.62 -16.20
C VAL A 194 11.97 22.26 -17.09
N ALA A 195 10.76 22.14 -16.52
CA ALA A 195 9.55 21.85 -17.30
C ALA A 195 9.23 22.98 -18.29
N ALA A 196 9.32 24.24 -17.85
CA ALA A 196 9.09 25.40 -18.72
C ALA A 196 10.15 25.50 -19.83
N LEU A 197 11.41 25.18 -19.54
CA LEU A 197 12.48 25.13 -20.54
C LEU A 197 12.28 23.99 -21.55
N ALA A 198 11.79 22.82 -21.11
CA ALA A 198 11.46 21.71 -21.99
C ALA A 198 10.35 22.08 -22.98
N ALA A 199 9.27 22.69 -22.48
CA ALA A 199 8.17 23.20 -23.31
C ALA A 199 8.66 24.18 -24.38
N ALA A 200 9.45 25.17 -23.96
CA ALA A 200 10.00 26.18 -24.87
C ALA A 200 11.00 25.59 -25.87
N TRP A 201 11.78 24.58 -25.47
CA TRP A 201 12.76 23.93 -26.34
C TRP A 201 12.08 23.15 -27.46
N ARG A 202 10.99 22.46 -27.14
CA ARG A 202 10.15 21.74 -28.11
C ARG A 202 9.57 22.71 -29.14
N ASP A 203 8.97 23.80 -28.68
CA ASP A 203 8.28 24.77 -29.52
C ASP A 203 9.26 25.65 -30.33
N ALA A 204 10.53 25.74 -29.91
CA ALA A 204 11.56 26.49 -30.60
C ALA A 204 11.91 25.85 -31.95
N VAL A 205 11.70 26.57 -33.05
CA VAL A 205 12.14 26.16 -34.39
C VAL A 205 13.61 26.52 -34.65
N ASP A 206 14.10 27.58 -34.02
CA ASP A 206 15.47 28.09 -34.21
C ASP A 206 16.51 27.22 -33.46
N PRO A 207 17.50 26.62 -34.17
CA PRO A 207 18.59 25.87 -33.54
C PRO A 207 19.41 26.68 -32.54
N LEU A 208 19.58 28.00 -32.76
CA LEU A 208 20.33 28.85 -31.85
C LEU A 208 19.59 29.03 -30.52
N LEU A 209 18.28 29.28 -30.58
CA LEU A 209 17.43 29.36 -29.39
C LEU A 209 17.42 28.03 -28.63
N ARG A 210 17.30 26.89 -29.33
CA ARG A 210 17.42 25.55 -28.71
C ARG A 210 18.76 25.37 -27.98
N GLY A 211 19.86 25.83 -28.59
CA GLY A 211 21.18 25.83 -27.96
C GLY A 211 21.25 26.67 -26.68
N ARG A 212 20.62 27.86 -26.67
CA ARG A 212 20.56 28.74 -25.48
C ARG A 212 19.69 28.16 -24.37
N LEU A 213 18.56 27.55 -24.71
CA LEU A 213 17.68 26.87 -23.75
C LEU A 213 18.40 25.67 -23.10
N ALA A 214 19.10 24.85 -23.91
CA ALA A 214 19.94 23.77 -23.41
C ALA A 214 21.08 24.26 -22.52
N GLN A 215 21.69 25.41 -22.86
CA GLN A 215 22.73 26.01 -22.04
C GLN A 215 22.19 26.49 -20.68
N ALA A 216 20.98 27.05 -20.63
CA ALA A 216 20.35 27.54 -19.41
C ALA A 216 20.17 26.44 -18.35
N LEU A 217 19.92 25.18 -18.77
CA LEU A 217 19.80 24.03 -17.86
C LEU A 217 21.04 23.85 -16.96
N GLY A 218 22.24 24.02 -17.52
CA GLY A 218 23.49 23.85 -16.78
C GLY A 218 23.82 24.99 -15.82
N PHE A 219 23.02 26.06 -15.78
CA PHE A 219 23.16 27.19 -14.86
C PHE A 219 22.09 27.23 -13.76
N LEU A 220 21.19 26.23 -13.73
CA LEU A 220 20.22 26.05 -12.67
C LEU A 220 20.91 25.62 -11.36
N ASP A 221 20.13 25.52 -10.29
CA ASP A 221 20.62 25.07 -8.98
C ASP A 221 20.53 23.54 -8.83
N VAL A 222 21.13 22.98 -7.77
CA VAL A 222 21.11 21.53 -7.47
C VAL A 222 19.69 20.96 -7.32
N GLU A 223 18.71 21.80 -6.98
CA GLU A 223 17.29 21.42 -6.94
C GLU A 223 16.72 21.05 -8.31
N ALA A 224 17.41 21.38 -9.42
CA ALA A 224 17.05 20.94 -10.77
C ALA A 224 17.50 19.51 -11.10
N VAL A 225 18.26 18.84 -10.22
CA VAL A 225 18.80 17.49 -10.48
C VAL A 225 17.69 16.47 -10.73
N ASP A 226 16.64 16.45 -9.91
CA ASP A 226 15.54 15.46 -10.05
C ASP A 226 14.75 15.62 -11.37
N PRO A 227 14.29 16.81 -11.78
CA PRO A 227 13.64 16.98 -13.09
C PRO A 227 14.60 16.78 -14.28
N LEU A 228 15.89 17.04 -14.12
CA LEU A 228 16.89 16.72 -15.14
C LEU A 228 17.14 15.23 -15.26
N ILE A 229 17.13 14.49 -14.15
CA ILE A 229 17.15 13.02 -14.15
C ILE A 229 15.91 12.53 -14.90
N ALA A 230 14.69 12.99 -14.56
CA ALA A 230 13.46 12.70 -15.32
C ALA A 230 13.60 12.97 -16.82
N SER A 231 14.24 14.07 -17.21
CA SER A 231 14.47 14.43 -18.61
C SER A 231 15.39 13.48 -19.39
N LEU A 232 16.13 12.58 -18.73
CA LEU A 232 16.94 11.58 -19.43
C LEU A 232 16.09 10.54 -20.17
N ASP A 233 14.87 10.24 -19.70
CA ASP A 233 14.00 9.24 -20.34
C ASP A 233 13.49 9.68 -21.73
N ALA A 234 13.63 10.98 -22.05
CA ALA A 234 13.43 11.52 -23.39
C ALA A 234 14.40 10.92 -24.43
N ALA A 235 15.40 10.15 -24.02
CA ALA A 235 16.35 9.50 -24.93
C ALA A 235 15.71 8.50 -25.90
N GLY A 236 14.53 7.96 -25.54
CA GLY A 236 13.84 6.90 -26.29
C GLY A 236 13.21 7.37 -27.60
N ASP A 237 12.91 8.66 -27.75
CA ASP A 237 12.34 9.23 -28.96
C ASP A 237 13.39 10.07 -29.71
N PRO A 238 13.65 9.82 -31.01
CA PRO A 238 14.57 10.62 -31.82
C PRO A 238 14.32 12.14 -31.77
N GLU A 239 13.08 12.60 -31.62
CA GLU A 239 12.76 14.03 -31.56
C GLU A 239 13.18 14.68 -30.24
N THR A 240 13.12 13.93 -29.14
CA THR A 240 13.41 14.43 -27.79
C THR A 240 14.80 13.99 -27.27
N ARG A 241 15.48 13.09 -27.99
CA ARG A 241 16.87 12.69 -27.70
C ARG A 241 17.86 13.86 -27.53
N PRO A 242 17.83 14.94 -28.34
CA PRO A 242 18.72 16.08 -28.13
C PRO A 242 18.46 16.83 -26.80
N TRP A 243 17.23 16.80 -26.29
CA TRP A 243 16.90 17.32 -24.97
C TRP A 243 17.52 16.46 -23.86
N ALA A 244 17.42 15.13 -23.97
CA ALA A 244 18.08 14.21 -23.05
C ALA A 244 19.61 14.43 -22.99
N GLU A 245 20.25 14.67 -24.14
CA GLU A 245 21.67 15.03 -24.17
C GLU A 245 21.97 16.36 -23.46
N ALA A 246 21.11 17.37 -23.63
CA ALA A 246 21.25 18.64 -22.93
C ALA A 246 21.10 18.46 -21.41
N ALA A 247 20.13 17.65 -20.98
CA ALA A 247 19.92 17.30 -19.58
C ALA A 247 21.13 16.56 -19.00
N ALA A 248 21.70 15.58 -19.72
CA ALA A 248 22.90 14.86 -19.31
C ALA A 248 24.10 15.80 -19.08
N ARG A 249 24.35 16.73 -20.02
CA ARG A 249 25.41 17.75 -19.87
C ARG A 249 25.14 18.68 -18.69
N ALA A 250 23.89 19.05 -18.45
CA ALA A 250 23.50 19.87 -17.31
C ALA A 250 23.76 19.14 -15.98
N LEU A 251 23.39 17.87 -15.87
CA LEU A 251 23.66 17.03 -14.68
C LEU A 251 25.17 16.94 -14.39
N GLY A 252 25.99 16.74 -15.42
CA GLY A 252 27.46 16.75 -15.29
C GLY A 252 28.00 18.07 -14.72
N ARG A 253 27.45 19.22 -15.16
CA ARG A 253 27.83 20.55 -14.66
C ARG A 253 27.37 20.85 -13.25
N LEU A 254 26.16 20.42 -12.89
CA LEU A 254 25.60 20.63 -11.53
C LEU A 254 26.39 19.87 -10.47
N GLY A 255 27.04 18.76 -10.83
CA GLY A 255 28.01 18.12 -9.94
C GLY A 255 27.40 17.17 -8.91
N ASP A 256 26.10 16.90 -8.96
CA ASP A 256 25.42 16.02 -8.00
C ASP A 256 25.67 14.55 -8.34
N THR A 257 26.32 13.84 -7.43
CA THR A 257 26.69 12.43 -7.60
C THR A 257 25.50 11.48 -7.65
N ARG A 258 24.32 11.89 -7.17
CA ARG A 258 23.08 11.10 -7.26
C ARG A 258 22.65 10.85 -8.70
N ALA A 259 23.08 11.69 -9.64
CA ALA A 259 22.79 11.53 -11.06
C ALA A 259 23.59 10.38 -11.73
N ILE A 260 24.72 9.94 -11.14
CA ILE A 260 25.64 8.97 -11.77
C ILE A 260 24.91 7.69 -12.21
N PRO A 261 24.12 7.00 -11.37
CA PRO A 261 23.46 5.76 -11.77
C PRO A 261 22.46 5.96 -12.92
N PHE A 262 21.73 7.08 -12.94
CA PHE A 262 20.79 7.41 -14.01
C PHE A 262 21.50 7.76 -15.33
N LEU A 263 22.63 8.45 -15.26
CA LEU A 263 23.47 8.75 -16.42
C LEU A 263 24.10 7.47 -17.00
N LEU A 264 24.56 6.55 -16.16
CA LEU A 264 25.07 5.24 -16.57
C LEU A 264 23.97 4.37 -17.20
N GLY A 265 22.74 4.48 -16.70
CA GLY A 265 21.56 3.81 -17.29
C GLY A 265 21.29 4.26 -18.73
N HIS A 266 21.66 5.49 -19.08
CA HIS A 266 21.54 6.06 -20.42
C HIS A 266 22.90 6.16 -21.14
N ALA A 267 23.82 5.22 -20.90
CA ALA A 267 25.16 5.25 -21.49
C ALA A 267 25.19 5.12 -23.03
N ASP A 268 24.06 4.79 -23.67
CA ASP A 268 23.89 4.90 -25.13
C ASP A 268 23.91 6.36 -25.61
N LEU A 269 23.64 7.32 -24.72
CA LEU A 269 23.89 8.75 -24.94
C LEU A 269 25.36 9.06 -24.62
N PRO A 270 26.17 9.51 -25.61
CA PRO A 270 27.57 9.88 -25.36
C PRO A 270 27.72 10.95 -24.28
N ALA A 271 26.81 11.93 -24.26
CA ALA A 271 26.79 13.00 -23.27
C ALA A 271 26.54 12.49 -21.84
N ALA A 272 25.73 11.44 -21.67
CA ALA A 272 25.45 10.85 -20.35
C ALA A 272 26.64 10.07 -19.82
N LEU A 273 27.28 9.27 -20.69
CA LEU A 273 28.50 8.54 -20.34
C LEU A 273 29.65 9.49 -20.00
N GLU A 274 29.83 10.57 -20.76
CA GLU A 274 30.84 11.61 -20.47
C GLU A 274 30.58 12.28 -19.12
N ALA A 275 29.34 12.73 -18.87
CA ALA A 275 28.94 13.35 -17.61
C ALA A 275 29.12 12.41 -16.41
N ALA A 276 28.77 11.12 -16.54
CA ALA A 276 28.96 10.14 -15.47
C ALA A 276 30.44 9.95 -15.13
N ASN A 277 31.30 9.85 -16.16
CA ASN A 277 32.75 9.72 -16.00
C ASN A 277 33.38 10.96 -15.34
N ASP A 278 32.97 12.15 -15.76
CA ASP A 278 33.45 13.41 -15.17
C ASP A 278 33.03 13.55 -13.71
N LEU A 279 31.77 13.27 -13.40
CA LEU A 279 31.25 13.29 -12.03
C LEU A 279 31.96 12.29 -11.14
N ALA A 280 32.15 11.06 -11.60
CA ALA A 280 32.87 10.03 -10.85
C ALA A 280 34.32 10.45 -10.59
N ARG A 281 35.07 10.91 -11.61
CA ARG A 281 36.45 11.39 -11.42
C ARG A 281 36.54 12.56 -10.45
N ALA A 282 35.61 13.52 -10.53
CA ALA A 282 35.67 14.74 -9.73
C ALA A 282 35.19 14.55 -8.28
N ARG A 283 34.21 13.68 -8.05
CA ARG A 283 33.48 13.60 -6.77
C ARG A 283 33.46 12.22 -6.10
N ARG A 284 33.67 11.14 -6.87
CA ARG A 284 33.76 9.76 -6.35
C ARG A 284 34.92 8.98 -7.02
N PRO A 285 36.19 9.42 -6.85
CA PRO A 285 37.31 8.84 -7.58
C PRO A 285 37.59 7.36 -7.26
N SER A 286 37.02 6.84 -6.17
CA SER A 286 37.08 5.43 -5.78
C SER A 286 35.96 4.57 -6.39
N LEU A 287 35.00 5.17 -7.11
CA LEU A 287 33.91 4.44 -7.75
C LEU A 287 34.43 3.78 -9.02
N ASP A 288 34.44 2.45 -9.04
CA ASP A 288 34.81 1.68 -10.22
C ASP A 288 33.65 1.66 -11.22
N LEU A 289 33.85 2.32 -12.37
CA LEU A 289 32.88 2.38 -13.47
C LEU A 289 32.99 1.21 -14.47
N SER A 290 33.85 0.22 -14.20
CA SER A 290 34.06 -0.94 -15.08
C SER A 290 32.80 -1.78 -15.29
N ASP A 291 31.91 -1.82 -14.29
CA ASP A 291 30.59 -2.46 -14.36
C ASP A 291 29.45 -1.47 -14.01
N PRO A 292 28.93 -0.73 -15.01
CA PRO A 292 27.80 0.17 -14.81
C PRO A 292 26.54 -0.55 -14.28
N SER A 293 26.35 -1.82 -14.64
CA SER A 293 25.17 -2.61 -14.27
C SER A 293 25.14 -2.85 -12.76
N ALA A 294 26.29 -3.22 -12.19
CA ALA A 294 26.43 -3.38 -10.74
C ALA A 294 26.14 -2.06 -9.99
N ILE A 295 26.56 -0.91 -10.52
CA ILE A 295 26.26 0.40 -9.92
C ILE A 295 24.77 0.69 -9.95
N ILE A 296 24.12 0.51 -11.11
CA ILE A 296 22.68 0.77 -11.28
C ILE A 296 21.86 -0.15 -10.38
N GLN A 297 22.20 -1.44 -10.34
CA GLN A 297 21.54 -2.43 -9.49
C GLN A 297 21.72 -2.10 -8.00
N ALA A 298 22.94 -1.74 -7.58
CA ALA A 298 23.21 -1.36 -6.20
C ALA A 298 22.44 -0.10 -5.80
N GLU A 299 22.30 0.88 -6.70
CA GLU A 299 21.49 2.08 -6.44
C GLU A 299 20.01 1.75 -6.37
N ALA A 300 19.48 0.98 -7.31
CA ALA A 300 18.08 0.52 -7.29
C ALA A 300 17.76 -0.18 -5.96
N MET A 301 18.66 -1.05 -5.48
CA MET A 301 18.47 -1.77 -4.23
C MET A 301 18.28 -0.85 -3.01
N LYS A 302 18.96 0.30 -2.97
CA LYS A 302 18.78 1.27 -1.86
C LYS A 302 17.35 1.79 -1.82
N TYR A 303 16.74 2.05 -2.98
CA TYR A 303 15.35 2.47 -3.06
C TYR A 303 14.37 1.37 -2.65
N LEU A 304 14.71 0.10 -2.95
CA LEU A 304 13.91 -1.04 -2.53
C LEU A 304 13.89 -1.21 -1.01
N VAL A 305 15.05 -1.02 -0.35
CA VAL A 305 15.17 -1.13 1.12
C VAL A 305 14.70 0.15 1.84
N GLY A 306 14.70 1.30 1.16
CA GLY A 306 14.25 2.59 1.70
C GLY A 306 15.38 3.46 2.28
N ASP A 307 16.64 3.11 2.01
CA ASP A 307 17.85 3.74 2.57
C ASP A 307 18.19 5.10 1.95
N VAL A 308 17.45 5.55 0.93
CA VAL A 308 17.74 6.80 0.23
C VAL A 308 16.98 7.97 0.87
N PRO A 309 17.66 9.06 1.24
CA PRO A 309 17.02 10.34 1.45
C PRO A 309 16.56 10.85 0.08
N LEU A 310 15.30 10.60 -0.27
CA LEU A 310 14.60 11.48 -1.21
C LEU A 310 14.75 12.88 -0.64
N ALA A 311 15.10 13.87 -1.47
CA ALA A 311 15.40 15.23 -1.00
C ALA A 311 14.15 15.84 -0.36
N ILE A 312 13.95 15.53 0.92
CA ILE A 312 13.09 16.25 1.82
C ILE A 312 13.84 17.57 2.01
N ASP A 313 13.18 18.70 1.76
CA ASP A 313 13.68 20.01 2.15
C ASP A 313 13.78 20.01 3.69
N GLU A 314 14.86 19.44 4.22
CA GLU A 314 15.13 19.26 5.65
C GLU A 314 15.10 20.60 6.40
N SER A 315 15.18 21.71 5.67
CA SER A 315 15.13 23.06 6.24
C SER A 315 13.71 23.57 6.53
N ARG A 316 12.64 22.84 6.17
CA ARG A 316 11.29 23.41 6.11
C ARG A 316 10.12 22.55 6.53
N LEU A 317 10.32 21.41 7.19
CA LEU A 317 9.22 20.46 7.37
C LEU A 317 8.82 20.13 8.79
N ASP A 318 7.50 20.27 8.98
CA ASP A 318 6.70 19.52 9.93
C ASP A 318 7.09 18.03 9.80
N PRO A 319 7.49 17.34 10.88
CA PRO A 319 7.84 15.91 10.88
C PRO A 319 6.71 14.96 10.43
N ASN A 320 5.57 15.49 10.00
CA ASN A 320 4.40 14.81 9.46
C ASN A 320 4.32 14.73 7.92
N GLU A 321 5.22 15.35 7.14
CA GLU A 321 5.15 15.18 5.67
C GLU A 321 5.60 13.76 5.24
N THR A 322 4.62 12.89 5.02
CA THR A 322 4.76 11.52 4.49
C THR A 322 4.92 11.47 2.98
N GLU A 323 4.83 12.62 2.31
CA GLU A 323 4.83 12.75 0.86
C GLU A 323 6.07 13.48 0.37
N VAL A 324 6.52 13.12 -0.83
CA VAL A 324 7.69 13.69 -1.48
C VAL A 324 7.35 14.00 -2.93
N ARG A 325 7.96 15.05 -3.45
CA ARG A 325 7.79 15.47 -4.84
C ARG A 325 8.60 14.55 -5.75
N LEU A 326 7.95 13.71 -6.54
CA LEU A 326 8.58 12.88 -7.55
C LEU A 326 8.46 13.53 -8.93
N TRP A 327 9.56 13.54 -9.68
CA TRP A 327 9.60 13.97 -11.08
C TRP A 327 9.67 12.76 -12.01
N ALA A 328 8.89 12.80 -13.09
CA ALA A 328 8.88 11.79 -14.15
C ALA A 328 8.77 12.47 -15.52
N TRP A 329 9.12 11.77 -16.59
CA TRP A 329 8.97 12.29 -17.95
C TRP A 329 7.51 12.31 -18.39
N THR A 330 6.72 11.31 -17.98
CA THR A 330 5.29 11.19 -18.31
C THR A 330 4.41 11.29 -17.07
N ARG A 331 3.15 11.71 -17.25
CA ARG A 331 2.17 11.73 -16.15
C ARG A 331 1.71 10.32 -15.77
N GLU A 332 1.71 9.39 -16.71
CA GLU A 332 1.34 7.99 -16.47
C GLU A 332 2.25 7.32 -15.44
N GLU A 333 3.56 7.60 -15.46
CA GLU A 333 4.51 7.11 -14.46
C GLU A 333 4.18 7.58 -13.03
N LEU A 334 3.56 8.75 -12.90
CA LEU A 334 3.15 9.35 -11.63
C LEU A 334 1.73 9.00 -11.21
N ALA A 335 0.97 8.27 -12.04
CA ALA A 335 -0.39 7.89 -11.71
C ALA A 335 -0.44 7.03 -10.44
N TRP A 336 -1.39 7.37 -9.56
CA TRP A 336 -1.66 6.69 -8.31
C TRP A 336 -3.08 7.08 -7.82
N ASP A 337 -3.74 6.20 -7.08
CA ASP A 337 -5.10 6.39 -6.57
C ASP A 337 -5.10 6.68 -5.06
N ASP A 338 -5.33 7.93 -4.70
CA ASP A 338 -5.42 8.40 -3.30
C ASP A 338 -6.55 7.75 -2.49
N SER A 339 -7.59 7.20 -3.15
CA SER A 339 -8.79 6.70 -2.47
C SER A 339 -8.56 5.46 -1.61
N ASN A 340 -7.44 4.76 -1.81
CA ASN A 340 -7.07 3.57 -1.05
C ASN A 340 -6.10 3.86 0.11
N TYR A 341 -5.73 5.13 0.36
CA TYR A 341 -4.87 5.51 1.48
C TYR A 341 -5.68 5.91 2.73
N PRO A 342 -5.52 5.23 3.88
CA PRO A 342 -6.35 5.50 5.06
C PRO A 342 -6.00 6.80 5.84
N ALA A 343 -5.15 7.69 5.33
CA ALA A 343 -4.68 8.87 6.09
C ALA A 343 -5.46 10.18 5.85
N ALA A 344 -6.42 10.25 4.93
CA ALA A 344 -7.12 11.51 4.65
C ALA A 344 -8.33 11.79 5.57
N ASN A 345 -8.80 10.82 6.37
CA ASN A 345 -10.07 10.94 7.12
C ASN A 345 -9.90 11.07 8.65
N ALA A 346 -8.74 11.54 9.13
CA ALA A 346 -8.51 11.77 10.57
C ALA A 346 -7.85 13.13 10.87
N ALA A 347 -8.31 14.18 10.20
CA ALA A 347 -8.29 15.56 10.71
C ALA A 347 -9.23 16.39 9.82
N GLY A 348 -10.22 17.04 10.41
CA GLY A 348 -11.04 18.01 9.70
C GLY A 348 -10.18 19.19 9.22
N GLN A 349 -9.72 19.11 7.97
CA GLN A 349 -9.27 20.24 7.16
C GLN A 349 -9.68 19.98 5.70
N GLU A 350 -10.96 20.24 5.40
CA GLU A 350 -11.29 20.75 4.07
C GLU A 350 -10.63 22.14 3.95
N GLY A 351 -9.64 22.27 3.07
CA GLY A 351 -8.98 23.55 2.81
C GLY A 351 -7.70 23.43 1.98
N ASP A 352 -7.84 23.54 0.66
CA ASP A 352 -6.86 24.13 -0.28
C ASP A 352 -5.52 23.44 -0.58
N LEU A 353 -5.45 22.10 -0.61
CA LEU A 353 -4.30 21.41 -1.26
C LEU A 353 -4.68 20.30 -2.25
N ALA A 354 -5.97 20.06 -2.48
CA ALA A 354 -6.38 19.43 -3.72
C ALA A 354 -6.21 20.49 -4.82
N ALA A 355 -5.23 20.30 -5.72
CA ALA A 355 -5.30 20.95 -7.01
C ALA A 355 -6.66 20.58 -7.60
N ASN A 356 -7.55 21.57 -7.66
CA ASN A 356 -8.88 21.41 -8.22
C ASN A 356 -8.68 20.84 -9.64
N PRO A 357 -9.32 19.73 -10.04
CA PRO A 357 -9.15 19.17 -11.38
C PRO A 357 -9.58 20.15 -12.50
N ALA A 358 -10.19 21.29 -12.14
CA ALA A 358 -10.48 22.41 -13.02
C ALA A 358 -9.29 23.37 -13.27
N ASP A 359 -8.25 23.36 -12.44
CA ASP A 359 -6.99 24.09 -12.66
C ASP A 359 -5.94 23.24 -13.40
N ALA A 360 -6.36 22.09 -13.95
CA ALA A 360 -5.54 21.31 -14.85
C ALA A 360 -5.14 22.18 -16.05
N GLN A 361 -3.87 22.62 -16.07
CA GLN A 361 -3.18 23.04 -17.28
C GLN A 361 -3.63 22.13 -18.43
N PRO A 362 -3.98 22.67 -19.62
CA PRO A 362 -4.39 21.87 -20.75
C PRO A 362 -3.36 20.75 -20.97
N ALA A 363 -3.87 19.53 -21.17
CA ALA A 363 -3.13 18.28 -21.33
C ALA A 363 -1.65 18.50 -21.68
N ALA A 364 -0.78 18.42 -20.67
CA ALA A 364 0.66 18.34 -20.90
C ALA A 364 0.87 17.11 -21.79
N THR A 365 1.18 17.37 -23.04
CA THR A 365 1.64 16.38 -24.03
C THR A 365 2.86 15.65 -23.44
N ASP A 366 3.00 14.33 -23.66
CA ASP A 366 4.01 13.39 -23.11
C ASP A 366 5.50 13.73 -23.44
N THR A 367 5.87 15.00 -23.38
CA THR A 367 7.09 15.58 -23.96
C THR A 367 7.78 16.57 -23.03
N GLN A 368 7.42 16.60 -21.74
CA GLN A 368 8.06 17.45 -20.74
C GLN A 368 8.00 16.82 -19.34
N PRO A 369 9.00 17.05 -18.46
CA PRO A 369 8.99 16.47 -17.13
C PRO A 369 7.89 17.06 -16.27
N VAL A 370 7.17 16.20 -15.56
CA VAL A 370 6.06 16.53 -14.66
C VAL A 370 6.38 16.08 -13.25
N ALA A 371 5.75 16.72 -12.26
CA ALA A 371 5.92 16.39 -10.86
C ALA A 371 4.58 16.08 -10.18
N ALA A 372 4.61 15.15 -9.22
CA ALA A 372 3.48 14.84 -8.34
C ALA A 372 3.98 14.63 -6.90
N MET A 373 3.14 14.99 -5.92
CA MET A 373 3.36 14.60 -4.53
C MET A 373 2.91 13.15 -4.38
N LEU A 374 3.79 12.29 -3.88
CA LEU A 374 3.51 10.88 -3.67
C LEU A 374 3.99 10.45 -2.29
N PRO A 375 3.38 9.43 -1.67
CA PRO A 375 3.91 8.82 -0.46
C PRO A 375 5.39 8.44 -0.64
N ARG A 376 6.24 8.76 0.34
CA ARG A 376 7.71 8.55 0.26
C ARG A 376 8.10 7.15 -0.20
N ARG A 377 7.39 6.14 0.31
CA ARG A 377 7.63 4.74 -0.05
C ARG A 377 7.30 4.47 -1.52
N LEU A 378 6.16 4.96 -2.01
CA LEU A 378 5.75 4.80 -3.41
C LEU A 378 6.73 5.51 -4.35
N ALA A 379 7.15 6.74 -3.99
CA ALA A 379 8.16 7.46 -4.76
C ALA A 379 9.49 6.72 -4.83
N SER A 380 9.92 6.11 -3.71
CA SER A 380 11.12 5.27 -3.67
C SER A 380 10.98 4.06 -4.61
N LEU A 381 9.84 3.35 -4.54
CA LEU A 381 9.58 2.19 -5.40
C LEU A 381 9.57 2.55 -6.88
N LYS A 382 8.92 3.66 -7.27
CA LYS A 382 8.89 4.13 -8.66
C LYS A 382 10.28 4.55 -9.18
N LEU A 383 11.11 5.19 -8.37
CA LEU A 383 12.49 5.53 -8.75
C LEU A 383 13.39 4.31 -8.86
N GLY A 384 13.30 3.37 -7.91
CA GLY A 384 14.05 2.12 -7.96
C GLY A 384 13.64 1.26 -9.16
N MET A 385 12.33 1.19 -9.46
CA MET A 385 11.79 0.56 -10.67
C MET A 385 12.41 1.13 -11.94
N ARG A 386 12.54 2.46 -12.02
CA ARG A 386 13.16 3.12 -13.17
C ARG A 386 14.60 2.68 -13.39
N LEU A 387 15.42 2.67 -12.34
CA LEU A 387 16.79 2.16 -12.42
C LEU A 387 16.84 0.66 -12.77
N ALA A 388 15.92 -0.15 -12.22
CA ALA A 388 15.83 -1.57 -12.55
C ALA A 388 15.51 -1.79 -14.04
N ARG A 389 14.62 -0.99 -14.64
CA ARG A 389 14.31 -1.02 -16.08
C ARG A 389 15.51 -0.60 -16.92
N LEU A 390 16.24 0.44 -16.53
CA LEU A 390 17.48 0.85 -17.22
C LEU A 390 18.54 -0.25 -17.18
N ASN A 391 18.65 -1.00 -16.08
CA ASN A 391 19.52 -2.16 -16.01
C ASN A 391 19.05 -3.31 -16.92
N LEU A 392 17.73 -3.54 -16.99
CA LEU A 392 17.14 -4.59 -17.81
C LEU A 392 17.38 -4.38 -19.31
N ILE A 393 17.35 -3.15 -19.81
CA ILE A 393 17.66 -2.84 -21.23
C ILE A 393 19.04 -3.36 -21.63
N ARG A 394 19.99 -3.42 -20.69
CA ARG A 394 21.35 -3.91 -20.94
C ARG A 394 21.48 -5.43 -20.86
N HIS A 395 20.53 -6.08 -20.18
CA HIS A 395 20.56 -7.49 -19.80
C HIS A 395 19.18 -8.14 -19.98
N GLU A 396 18.57 -7.95 -21.14
CA GLU A 396 17.16 -8.32 -21.38
C GLU A 396 16.87 -9.80 -21.12
N ALA A 397 17.87 -10.67 -21.32
CA ALA A 397 17.76 -12.12 -21.10
C ALA A 397 18.20 -12.58 -19.70
N ASP A 398 18.69 -11.70 -18.83
CA ASP A 398 19.16 -12.06 -17.49
C ASP A 398 17.97 -12.18 -16.51
N PRO A 399 17.71 -13.38 -15.95
CA PRO A 399 16.65 -13.58 -14.96
C PRO A 399 16.82 -12.71 -13.71
N HIS A 400 18.04 -12.33 -13.34
CA HIS A 400 18.27 -11.49 -12.17
C HIS A 400 17.89 -10.03 -12.42
N ALA A 401 18.22 -9.48 -13.60
CA ALA A 401 17.77 -8.16 -14.02
C ALA A 401 16.24 -8.09 -14.15
N GLN A 402 15.62 -9.11 -14.77
CA GLN A 402 14.17 -9.23 -14.84
C GLN A 402 13.54 -9.38 -13.44
N GLY A 403 14.14 -10.20 -12.58
CA GLY A 403 13.68 -10.42 -11.21
C GLY A 403 13.67 -9.14 -10.37
N LEU A 404 14.66 -8.26 -10.54
CA LEU A 404 14.70 -6.96 -9.87
C LEU A 404 13.50 -6.08 -10.26
N VAL A 405 13.18 -6.00 -11.56
CA VAL A 405 11.99 -5.28 -12.07
C VAL A 405 10.72 -5.88 -11.47
N LEU A 406 10.59 -7.21 -11.45
CA LEU A 406 9.41 -7.88 -10.90
C LEU A 406 9.21 -7.61 -9.40
N VAL A 407 10.28 -7.55 -8.60
CA VAL A 407 10.14 -7.21 -7.17
C VAL A 407 9.59 -5.81 -6.97
N PHE A 408 10.09 -4.81 -7.71
CA PHE A 408 9.52 -3.47 -7.66
C PHE A 408 8.06 -3.44 -8.13
N ALA A 409 7.71 -4.22 -9.15
CA ALA A 409 6.35 -4.25 -9.70
C ALA A 409 5.37 -4.82 -8.66
N LEU A 410 5.74 -5.94 -8.05
CA LEU A 410 4.93 -6.60 -7.02
C LEU A 410 4.83 -5.75 -5.74
N GLU A 411 5.92 -5.10 -5.31
CA GLU A 411 5.88 -4.17 -4.16
C GLU A 411 5.01 -2.94 -4.46
N THR A 412 5.12 -2.37 -5.65
CA THR A 412 4.31 -1.19 -6.05
C THR A 412 2.83 -1.56 -6.11
N ALA A 413 2.49 -2.66 -6.79
CA ALA A 413 1.11 -3.13 -6.88
C ALA A 413 0.53 -3.48 -5.51
N ALA A 414 1.31 -4.09 -4.62
CA ALA A 414 0.87 -4.40 -3.26
C ALA A 414 0.71 -3.14 -2.39
N PHE A 415 1.59 -2.16 -2.54
CA PHE A 415 1.51 -0.87 -1.83
C PHE A 415 0.25 -0.12 -2.22
N GLU A 416 -0.02 0.03 -3.52
CA GLU A 416 -1.21 0.73 -4.04
C GLU A 416 -2.51 -0.01 -3.68
N ALA A 417 -2.51 -1.34 -3.71
CA ALA A 417 -3.67 -2.13 -3.32
C ALA A 417 -3.91 -2.20 -1.81
N GLY A 418 -2.94 -1.82 -0.98
CA GLY A 418 -3.05 -1.85 0.47
C GLY A 418 -3.49 -3.22 1.00
N ASP A 419 -4.51 -3.27 1.85
CA ASP A 419 -5.01 -4.53 2.44
C ASP A 419 -5.68 -5.43 1.40
N ARG A 420 -6.08 -4.84 0.27
CA ARG A 420 -6.80 -5.55 -0.79
C ARG A 420 -5.87 -6.41 -1.64
N ALA A 421 -4.55 -6.19 -1.58
CA ALA A 421 -3.55 -6.88 -2.39
C ALA A 421 -3.65 -8.42 -2.33
N PHE A 422 -4.05 -8.94 -1.17
CA PHE A 422 -4.11 -10.39 -0.94
C PHE A 422 -5.50 -10.99 -1.07
N LEU A 423 -6.55 -10.16 -1.25
CA LEU A 423 -7.94 -10.61 -1.39
C LEU A 423 -8.13 -11.53 -2.60
N GLU A 424 -9.24 -12.27 -2.58
CA GLU A 424 -9.69 -13.09 -3.71
C GLU A 424 -11.12 -12.68 -4.11
N PRO A 425 -11.33 -12.15 -5.34
CA PRO A 425 -10.30 -11.80 -6.32
C PRO A 425 -9.42 -10.63 -5.86
N ALA A 426 -8.16 -10.63 -6.29
CA ALA A 426 -7.25 -9.51 -6.07
C ALA A 426 -7.63 -8.34 -6.99
N PRO A 427 -7.29 -7.08 -6.65
CA PRO A 427 -7.46 -5.95 -7.57
C PRO A 427 -6.78 -6.19 -8.92
N ASP A 428 -7.36 -5.66 -9.99
CA ASP A 428 -6.91 -5.90 -11.37
C ASP A 428 -5.41 -5.63 -11.58
N MET A 429 -4.88 -4.55 -10.98
CA MET A 429 -3.45 -4.21 -11.02
C MET A 429 -2.55 -5.31 -10.43
N VAL A 430 -2.96 -5.91 -9.30
CA VAL A 430 -2.20 -6.99 -8.66
C VAL A 430 -2.31 -8.27 -9.50
N GLN A 431 -3.49 -8.54 -10.03
CA GLN A 431 -3.75 -9.70 -10.87
C GLN A 431 -2.96 -9.65 -12.18
N SER A 432 -2.91 -8.50 -12.86
CA SER A 432 -2.14 -8.28 -14.09
C SER A 432 -0.65 -8.43 -13.83
N THR A 433 -0.13 -7.75 -12.81
CA THR A 433 1.29 -7.83 -12.42
C THR A 433 1.70 -9.27 -12.08
N LEU A 434 0.87 -10.00 -11.35
CA LEU A 434 1.15 -11.41 -11.03
C LEU A 434 1.13 -12.30 -12.28
N THR A 435 0.25 -12.01 -13.23
CA THR A 435 0.17 -12.75 -14.51
C THR A 435 1.41 -12.53 -15.35
N GLU A 436 1.89 -11.30 -15.47
CA GLU A 436 3.14 -10.95 -16.14
C GLU A 436 4.34 -11.62 -15.45
N ALA A 437 4.38 -11.56 -14.11
CA ALA A 437 5.43 -12.19 -13.33
C ALA A 437 5.48 -13.71 -13.54
N MET A 438 4.33 -14.38 -13.62
CA MET A 438 4.26 -15.82 -13.93
C MET A 438 4.75 -16.14 -15.35
N ALA A 439 4.47 -15.27 -16.32
CA ALA A 439 4.96 -15.44 -17.69
C ALA A 439 6.49 -15.30 -17.80
N ALA A 440 7.12 -14.58 -16.87
CA ALA A 440 8.57 -14.38 -16.84
C ALA A 440 9.38 -15.59 -16.33
N GLY A 441 8.71 -16.66 -15.84
CA GLY A 441 9.37 -17.93 -15.53
C GLY A 441 10.49 -17.80 -14.49
N PRO A 442 11.76 -18.14 -14.80
CA PRO A 442 12.89 -18.07 -13.87
C PRO A 442 13.10 -16.71 -13.21
N ALA A 443 12.69 -15.61 -13.85
CA ALA A 443 12.77 -14.28 -13.25
C ALA A 443 11.89 -14.14 -11.99
N LEU A 444 10.77 -14.87 -11.91
CA LEU A 444 9.93 -14.89 -10.71
C LEU A 444 10.61 -15.59 -9.53
N GLU A 445 11.40 -16.62 -9.80
CA GLU A 445 12.24 -17.28 -8.79
C GLU A 445 13.34 -16.33 -8.27
N ALA A 446 13.99 -15.60 -9.18
CA ALA A 446 14.95 -14.56 -8.82
C ALA A 446 14.29 -13.43 -8.01
N ALA A 447 13.09 -13.01 -8.39
CA ALA A 447 12.30 -12.02 -7.66
C ALA A 447 11.94 -12.48 -6.24
N LEU A 448 11.47 -13.73 -6.09
CA LEU A 448 11.18 -14.30 -4.77
C LEU A 448 12.44 -14.34 -3.88
N THR A 449 13.58 -14.74 -4.45
CA THR A 449 14.86 -14.77 -3.74
C THR A 449 15.25 -13.37 -3.24
N LEU A 450 15.23 -12.38 -4.14
CA LEU A 450 15.58 -11.00 -3.85
C LEU A 450 14.64 -10.39 -2.80
N ALA A 451 13.34 -10.65 -2.91
CA ALA A 451 12.36 -10.17 -1.95
C ALA A 451 12.55 -10.77 -0.54
N LEU A 452 12.92 -12.05 -0.45
CA LEU A 452 13.25 -12.69 0.83
C LEU A 452 14.53 -12.14 1.46
N ASP A 453 15.58 -11.96 0.65
CA ASP A 453 16.90 -11.48 1.08
C ASP A 453 16.83 -10.04 1.59
N HIS A 454 15.99 -9.20 0.99
CA HIS A 454 15.84 -7.78 1.33
C HIS A 454 14.56 -7.47 2.13
N HIS A 455 13.90 -8.48 2.68
CA HIS A 455 12.71 -8.32 3.55
C HIS A 455 11.54 -7.55 2.90
N GLN A 456 11.36 -7.71 1.59
CA GLN A 456 10.25 -7.16 0.81
C GLN A 456 9.07 -8.12 0.89
N HIS A 457 8.35 -8.04 2.02
CA HIS A 457 7.40 -9.08 2.42
C HIS A 457 6.18 -9.20 1.50
N ALA A 458 5.71 -8.08 0.94
CA ALA A 458 4.52 -8.09 0.10
C ALA A 458 4.85 -8.74 -1.25
N ALA A 459 5.94 -8.33 -1.88
CA ALA A 459 6.46 -8.98 -3.09
C ALA A 459 6.85 -10.43 -2.84
N ALA A 460 7.48 -10.77 -1.72
CA ALA A 460 7.81 -12.16 -1.40
C ALA A 460 6.56 -13.05 -1.30
N ALA A 461 5.46 -12.55 -0.71
CA ALA A 461 4.21 -13.29 -0.61
C ALA A 461 3.55 -13.49 -1.99
N LEU A 462 3.47 -12.43 -2.80
CA LEU A 462 2.92 -12.50 -4.16
C LEU A 462 3.79 -13.37 -5.08
N ALA A 463 5.10 -13.26 -4.99
CA ALA A 463 6.04 -14.06 -5.77
C ALA A 463 5.98 -15.54 -5.37
N ALA A 464 5.82 -15.86 -4.08
CA ALA A 464 5.62 -17.25 -3.62
C ALA A 464 4.32 -17.84 -4.19
N ARG A 465 3.22 -17.07 -4.17
CA ARG A 465 1.93 -17.44 -4.77
C ARG A 465 2.07 -17.73 -6.27
N GLY A 466 2.73 -16.85 -7.02
CA GLY A 466 2.92 -17.00 -8.46
C GLY A 466 3.86 -18.16 -8.81
N TRP A 467 5.01 -18.25 -8.13
CA TRP A 467 6.01 -19.28 -8.39
C TRP A 467 5.46 -20.68 -8.14
N GLY A 468 4.64 -20.85 -7.08
CA GLY A 468 3.97 -22.12 -6.78
C GLY A 468 3.09 -22.67 -7.91
N ARG A 469 2.60 -21.81 -8.81
CA ARG A 469 1.72 -22.20 -9.93
C ARG A 469 2.45 -22.58 -11.21
N ILE A 470 3.69 -22.10 -11.37
CA ILE A 470 4.47 -22.30 -12.61
C ILE A 470 5.69 -23.20 -12.41
N VAL A 471 6.11 -23.44 -11.17
CA VAL A 471 7.31 -24.23 -10.89
C VAL A 471 7.11 -25.69 -11.29
N ASP A 472 8.14 -26.27 -11.91
CA ASP A 472 8.17 -27.70 -12.19
C ASP A 472 8.26 -28.48 -10.88
N ARG A 473 7.23 -29.31 -10.63
CA ARG A 473 7.09 -30.09 -9.41
C ARG A 473 8.28 -31.04 -9.20
N ASP A 474 8.71 -31.75 -10.22
CA ASP A 474 9.74 -32.77 -10.06
C ASP A 474 11.10 -32.14 -9.80
N ARG A 475 11.40 -31.01 -10.44
CA ARG A 475 12.58 -30.19 -10.18
C ARG A 475 12.59 -29.61 -8.77
N LEU A 476 11.45 -29.06 -8.30
CA LEU A 476 11.34 -28.53 -6.94
C LEU A 476 11.55 -29.63 -5.90
N LEU A 477 10.95 -30.80 -6.11
CA LEU A 477 11.04 -31.91 -5.17
C LEU A 477 12.41 -32.59 -5.16
N ALA A 478 13.21 -32.45 -6.23
CA ALA A 478 14.56 -32.97 -6.29
C ALA A 478 15.52 -32.22 -5.34
N ASP A 479 15.37 -30.90 -5.22
CA ASP A 479 16.14 -30.10 -4.26
C ASP A 479 15.30 -28.97 -3.63
N PRO A 480 14.42 -29.31 -2.67
CA PRO A 480 13.53 -28.32 -2.08
C PRO A 480 14.29 -27.27 -1.26
N ARG A 481 15.42 -27.65 -0.66
CA ARG A 481 16.11 -26.80 0.33
C ARG A 481 16.79 -25.60 -0.30
N THR A 482 17.17 -25.70 -1.57
CA THR A 482 17.75 -24.58 -2.33
C THR A 482 16.68 -23.68 -2.94
N SER A 483 15.42 -24.14 -3.02
CA SER A 483 14.34 -23.33 -3.55
C SER A 483 13.98 -22.16 -2.62
N PRO A 484 13.78 -20.95 -3.18
CA PRO A 484 13.30 -19.81 -2.40
C PRO A 484 11.87 -20.02 -1.86
N LEU A 485 11.07 -20.90 -2.49
CA LEU A 485 9.74 -21.26 -1.97
C LEU A 485 9.82 -21.99 -0.62
N PHE A 486 10.83 -22.85 -0.46
CA PHE A 486 11.06 -23.52 0.82
C PHE A 486 11.54 -22.57 1.90
N ARG A 487 12.41 -21.61 1.55
CA ARG A 487 12.81 -20.52 2.46
C ARG A 487 11.58 -19.71 2.90
N ALA A 488 10.68 -19.38 1.97
CA ALA A 488 9.43 -18.66 2.24
C ALA A 488 8.51 -19.40 3.23
N LEU A 489 8.45 -20.74 3.19
CA LEU A 489 7.69 -21.56 4.15
C LEU A 489 8.15 -21.37 5.60
N THR A 490 9.41 -20.98 5.78
CA THR A 490 10.03 -20.70 7.08
C THR A 490 10.19 -19.22 7.38
N SER A 491 9.66 -18.36 6.51
CA SER A 491 9.73 -16.90 6.67
C SER A 491 9.17 -16.52 8.04
N PRO A 492 9.76 -15.55 8.73
CA PRO A 492 9.15 -15.02 9.95
C PRO A 492 7.89 -14.18 9.66
N GLU A 493 7.64 -13.77 8.41
CA GLU A 493 6.44 -13.02 8.03
C GLU A 493 5.26 -13.91 7.61
N ARG A 494 4.08 -13.61 8.18
CA ARG A 494 2.84 -14.40 8.08
C ARG A 494 2.29 -14.48 6.67
N ARG A 495 2.23 -13.36 5.94
CA ARG A 495 1.74 -13.31 4.55
C ARG A 495 2.57 -14.23 3.66
N VAL A 496 3.90 -14.14 3.79
CA VAL A 496 4.86 -14.98 3.03
C VAL A 496 4.70 -16.46 3.38
N ARG A 497 4.61 -16.81 4.68
CA ARG A 497 4.44 -18.21 5.11
C ARG A 497 3.15 -18.84 4.60
N LEU A 498 2.05 -18.10 4.67
CA LEU A 498 0.75 -18.59 4.23
C LEU A 498 0.77 -18.88 2.73
N GLU A 499 1.23 -17.94 1.92
CA GLU A 499 1.29 -18.10 0.46
C GLU A 499 2.27 -19.20 0.05
N ALA A 500 3.39 -19.35 0.74
CA ALA A 500 4.31 -20.46 0.51
C ALA A 500 3.68 -21.83 0.86
N ALA A 501 2.99 -21.93 2.01
CA ALA A 501 2.31 -23.16 2.39
C ALA A 501 1.18 -23.51 1.42
N ARG A 502 0.40 -22.52 1.00
CA ARG A 502 -0.61 -22.66 -0.04
C ARG A 502 -0.02 -23.15 -1.35
N ALA A 503 1.08 -22.55 -1.81
CA ALA A 503 1.78 -22.95 -3.03
C ALA A 503 2.21 -24.43 -2.99
N PHE A 504 2.75 -24.91 -1.88
CA PHE A 504 3.09 -26.34 -1.73
C PHE A 504 1.87 -27.26 -1.78
N VAL A 505 0.71 -26.81 -1.30
CA VAL A 505 -0.55 -27.58 -1.37
C VAL A 505 -1.13 -27.56 -2.78
N GLU A 506 -1.04 -26.44 -3.50
CA GLU A 506 -1.47 -26.30 -4.90
C GLU A 506 -0.59 -27.12 -5.85
N LEU A 507 0.71 -27.25 -5.56
CA LEU A 507 1.66 -28.07 -6.32
C LEU A 507 1.32 -29.57 -6.37
N ASP A 508 0.55 -30.06 -5.38
CA ASP A 508 0.12 -31.45 -5.25
C ASP A 508 1.27 -32.48 -5.39
N PRO A 509 2.25 -32.46 -4.46
CA PRO A 509 3.33 -33.44 -4.45
C PRO A 509 2.76 -34.84 -4.17
N ASP A 510 3.25 -35.83 -4.90
CA ASP A 510 2.86 -37.24 -4.79
C ASP A 510 3.81 -38.06 -3.90
N ARG A 511 4.88 -37.44 -3.40
CA ARG A 511 5.89 -38.06 -2.54
C ARG A 511 6.39 -37.09 -1.47
N PRO A 512 6.80 -37.59 -0.29
CA PRO A 512 7.38 -36.75 0.75
C PRO A 512 8.73 -36.17 0.29
N PHE A 513 9.06 -35.01 0.82
CA PHE A 513 10.29 -34.28 0.53
C PHE A 513 10.81 -33.60 1.82
N PRO A 514 12.09 -33.19 1.89
CA PRO A 514 12.61 -32.47 3.05
C PRO A 514 11.73 -31.28 3.45
N GLY A 515 11.09 -31.37 4.62
CA GLY A 515 10.21 -30.34 5.18
C GLY A 515 8.75 -30.41 4.75
N SER A 516 8.30 -31.49 4.10
CA SER A 516 6.86 -31.75 3.85
C SER A 516 6.02 -31.68 5.13
N ASN A 517 6.58 -32.11 6.27
CA ASN A 517 5.95 -32.04 7.59
C ASN A 517 5.71 -30.62 8.11
N ARG A 518 6.31 -29.60 7.48
CA ARG A 518 6.15 -28.20 7.87
C ARG A 518 4.87 -27.59 7.31
N VAL A 519 4.39 -28.04 6.16
CA VAL A 519 3.25 -27.42 5.46
C VAL A 519 2.02 -27.33 6.36
N VAL A 520 1.59 -28.46 6.94
CA VAL A 520 0.43 -28.48 7.87
C VAL A 520 0.71 -27.66 9.13
N SER A 521 1.93 -27.74 9.67
CA SER A 521 2.30 -26.96 10.87
C SER A 521 2.29 -25.46 10.61
N THR A 522 2.62 -25.01 9.39
CA THR A 522 2.61 -23.60 8.99
C THR A 522 1.18 -23.09 8.78
N LEU A 523 0.27 -23.93 8.28
CA LEU A 523 -1.14 -23.58 8.08
C LEU A 523 -1.95 -23.56 9.39
N THR A 524 -1.58 -24.40 10.37
CA THR A 524 -2.34 -24.60 11.61
C THR A 524 -2.61 -23.30 12.40
N PRO A 525 -1.63 -22.38 12.60
CA PRO A 525 -1.86 -21.10 13.25
C PRO A 525 -3.00 -20.26 12.66
N PHE A 526 -3.13 -20.28 11.32
CA PHE A 526 -4.13 -19.48 10.61
C PHE A 526 -5.56 -20.02 10.75
N LEU A 527 -5.73 -21.30 11.14
CA LEU A 527 -7.04 -21.90 11.38
C LEU A 527 -7.78 -21.27 12.59
N SER A 528 -7.02 -20.74 13.56
CA SER A 528 -7.58 -20.15 14.79
C SER A 528 -7.95 -18.66 14.64
N GLU A 529 -7.78 -18.09 13.46
CA GLU A 529 -8.14 -16.70 13.14
C GLU A 529 -9.59 -16.54 12.66
N GLY A 530 -10.35 -17.64 12.53
CA GLY A 530 -11.80 -17.63 12.35
C GLY A 530 -12.50 -17.65 13.72
N SER A 531 -13.39 -16.69 13.97
CA SER A 531 -14.10 -16.54 15.24
C SER A 531 -15.29 -17.48 15.42
N ASP A 532 -15.83 -17.50 16.63
CA ASP A 532 -17.19 -17.97 16.90
C ASP A 532 -18.22 -17.13 16.10
N GLU A 533 -19.40 -17.71 15.83
CA GLU A 533 -20.45 -17.10 15.01
C GLU A 533 -20.83 -15.69 15.51
N GLY A 534 -20.80 -14.71 14.59
CA GLY A 534 -21.25 -13.34 14.84
C GLY A 534 -20.20 -12.37 15.41
N ALA A 535 -19.03 -12.82 15.88
CA ALA A 535 -18.07 -11.97 16.58
C ALA A 535 -16.96 -11.33 15.71
N GLY A 536 -16.79 -11.75 14.46
CA GLY A 536 -15.68 -11.33 13.60
C GLY A 536 -14.32 -11.89 14.07
N PRO A 537 -13.30 -11.98 13.18
CA PRO A 537 -12.02 -12.61 13.49
C PRO A 537 -11.40 -12.03 14.77
N PRO A 538 -10.77 -12.85 15.63
CA PRO A 538 -10.28 -12.40 16.93
C PRO A 538 -9.32 -11.22 16.76
N PRO A 539 -9.33 -10.26 17.70
CA PRO A 539 -8.42 -9.11 17.66
C PRO A 539 -6.96 -9.57 17.74
N PRO A 540 -6.03 -8.84 17.08
CA PRO A 540 -4.61 -9.13 17.17
C PRO A 540 -4.14 -9.03 18.62
N ARG A 541 -3.23 -9.89 19.05
CA ARG A 541 -2.71 -9.83 20.42
C ARG A 541 -1.57 -8.85 20.52
N ALA A 542 -1.54 -8.11 21.62
CA ALA A 542 -0.40 -7.30 21.99
C ALA A 542 0.04 -7.61 23.42
N PHE A 543 1.34 -7.68 23.66
CA PHE A 543 1.84 -7.91 25.01
C PHE A 543 2.67 -6.73 25.46
N VAL A 544 2.50 -6.35 26.72
CA VAL A 544 3.22 -5.22 27.31
C VAL A 544 4.00 -5.70 28.51
N PHE A 545 5.28 -5.36 28.54
CA PHE A 545 6.15 -5.63 29.66
C PHE A 545 6.58 -4.33 30.35
N SER A 546 6.41 -4.29 31.67
CA SER A 546 6.94 -3.23 32.54
C SER A 546 7.24 -3.81 33.92
N VAL A 547 8.27 -3.31 34.59
CA VAL A 547 8.52 -3.65 36.02
C VAL A 547 7.35 -3.29 36.94
N ASN A 548 6.42 -2.45 36.49
CA ASN A 548 5.21 -2.10 37.19
C ASN A 548 4.00 -2.69 36.44
N LEU A 549 3.34 -3.68 37.05
CA LEU A 549 2.20 -4.37 36.45
C LEU A 549 1.01 -3.43 36.17
N ASP A 550 0.73 -2.47 37.05
CA ASP A 550 -0.36 -1.50 36.85
C ASP A 550 -0.12 -0.63 35.62
N ARG A 551 1.14 -0.27 35.38
CA ARG A 551 1.56 0.49 34.20
C ARG A 551 1.52 -0.38 32.94
N ALA A 552 2.00 -1.62 33.00
CA ALA A 552 1.85 -2.57 31.89
C ALA A 552 0.37 -2.77 31.51
N ASN A 553 -0.50 -2.93 32.51
CA ASN A 553 -1.95 -3.05 32.31
C ASN A 553 -2.58 -1.74 31.80
N SER A 554 -2.03 -0.58 32.15
CA SER A 554 -2.50 0.70 31.63
C SER A 554 -2.21 0.83 30.13
N TYR A 555 -1.01 0.46 29.68
CA TYR A 555 -0.70 0.39 28.26
C TYR A 555 -1.48 -0.69 27.52
N ALA A 556 -1.73 -1.84 28.15
CA ALA A 556 -2.59 -2.87 27.59
C ALA A 556 -4.02 -2.34 27.34
N ARG A 557 -4.62 -1.63 28.30
CA ARG A 557 -5.94 -1.01 28.11
C ARG A 557 -5.97 0.01 26.97
N LEU A 558 -4.89 0.78 26.78
CA LEU A 558 -4.79 1.71 25.64
C LEU A 558 -4.73 0.92 24.32
N LEU A 559 -3.98 -0.17 24.26
CA LEU A 559 -3.96 -1.05 23.10
C LEU A 559 -5.31 -1.71 22.82
N ASP A 560 -6.09 -2.03 23.85
CA ASP A 560 -7.46 -2.53 23.67
C ASP A 560 -8.34 -1.52 22.93
N THR A 561 -8.18 -0.22 23.19
CA THR A 561 -8.89 0.83 22.44
C THR A 561 -8.43 0.95 20.97
N LEU A 562 -7.23 0.46 20.65
CA LEU A 562 -6.69 0.36 19.29
C LEU A 562 -7.07 -0.96 18.61
N GLY A 563 -7.94 -1.76 19.23
CA GLY A 563 -8.45 -3.00 18.67
C GLY A 563 -7.56 -4.22 18.89
N TYR A 564 -6.55 -4.14 19.77
CA TYR A 564 -5.77 -5.32 20.17
C TYR A 564 -6.46 -6.06 21.33
N ALA A 565 -6.20 -7.35 21.48
CA ALA A 565 -6.39 -8.06 22.75
C ALA A 565 -5.07 -8.02 23.52
N ALA A 566 -4.92 -7.02 24.39
CA ALA A 566 -3.66 -6.75 25.04
C ALA A 566 -3.54 -7.36 26.45
N ARG A 567 -2.30 -7.68 26.86
CA ARG A 567 -2.02 -8.16 28.23
C ARG A 567 -0.71 -7.61 28.77
N GLY A 568 -0.74 -7.15 30.03
CA GLY A 568 0.43 -6.72 30.77
C GLY A 568 1.15 -7.87 31.48
N TYR A 569 2.47 -7.75 31.58
CA TYR A 569 3.38 -8.66 32.27
C TYR A 569 4.41 -7.85 33.08
N ASP A 570 4.75 -8.36 34.25
CA ASP A 570 5.79 -7.81 35.15
C ASP A 570 7.04 -8.70 35.22
N SER A 571 7.00 -9.88 34.61
CA SER A 571 8.14 -10.77 34.40
C SER A 571 8.55 -10.85 32.93
N GLY A 572 9.84 -10.60 32.66
CA GLY A 572 10.40 -10.67 31.30
C GLY A 572 10.37 -12.09 30.73
N GLU A 573 10.58 -13.10 31.58
CA GLU A 573 10.50 -14.51 31.20
C GLU A 573 9.08 -14.90 30.78
N GLU A 574 8.09 -14.51 31.58
CA GLU A 574 6.69 -14.79 31.26
C GLU A 574 6.22 -14.05 30.01
N PHE A 575 6.66 -12.80 29.84
CA PHE A 575 6.39 -12.00 28.64
C PHE A 575 6.95 -12.66 27.37
N VAL A 576 8.22 -13.08 27.39
CA VAL A 576 8.87 -13.75 26.26
C VAL A 576 8.21 -15.11 25.99
N ARG A 577 7.92 -15.90 27.03
CA ARG A 577 7.21 -17.18 26.89
C ARG A 577 5.83 -16.99 26.28
N ALA A 578 5.06 -16.01 26.75
CA ALA A 578 3.74 -15.71 26.20
C ALA A 578 3.82 -15.30 24.72
N ALA A 579 4.83 -14.50 24.35
CA ALA A 579 5.07 -14.13 22.96
C ALA A 579 5.38 -15.36 22.07
N TYR A 580 6.15 -16.33 22.56
CA TYR A 580 6.43 -17.57 21.83
C TYR A 580 5.22 -18.49 21.69
N GLU A 581 4.38 -18.59 22.73
CA GLU A 581 3.20 -19.45 22.74
C GLU A 581 2.04 -18.88 21.91
N SER A 582 2.04 -17.57 21.67
CA SER A 582 0.98 -16.89 20.92
C SER A 582 1.30 -16.83 19.42
N SER A 583 0.47 -17.49 18.61
CA SER A 583 0.54 -17.34 17.14
C SER A 583 -0.06 -16.02 16.62
N LEU A 584 -0.76 -15.27 17.48
CA LEU A 584 -1.52 -14.07 17.12
C LEU A 584 -0.90 -12.77 17.65
N VAL A 585 0.32 -12.83 18.21
CA VAL A 585 0.99 -11.62 18.71
C VAL A 585 1.48 -10.79 17.52
N GLU A 586 1.04 -9.54 17.45
CA GLU A 586 1.37 -8.61 16.34
C GLU A 586 2.04 -7.32 16.83
N LEU A 587 2.09 -7.10 18.15
CA LEU A 587 2.77 -5.96 18.75
C LEU A 587 3.31 -6.32 20.13
N LEU A 588 4.54 -5.91 20.40
CA LEU A 588 5.18 -6.04 21.71
C LEU A 588 5.57 -4.67 22.21
N ILE A 589 5.26 -4.35 23.47
CA ILE A 589 5.70 -3.13 24.12
C ILE A 589 6.60 -3.49 25.29
N VAL A 590 7.78 -2.87 25.36
CA VAL A 590 8.75 -3.08 26.43
C VAL A 590 9.11 -1.73 27.01
N GLU A 591 8.85 -1.53 28.30
CA GLU A 591 9.37 -0.35 28.99
C GLU A 591 10.78 -0.64 29.53
N PRO A 592 11.84 0.00 28.99
CA PRO A 592 13.23 -0.18 29.42
C PRO A 592 13.44 0.30 30.85
N GLY A 593 14.17 -0.49 31.64
CA GLY A 593 14.50 -0.18 33.03
C GLY A 593 15.49 0.98 33.16
N PRO A 594 15.44 1.76 34.25
CA PRO A 594 16.28 2.97 34.43
C PRO A 594 17.78 2.68 34.61
N ARG A 595 18.18 1.41 34.78
CA ARG A 595 19.57 0.93 34.79
C ARG A 595 19.54 -0.46 34.17
N GLY A 596 20.38 -0.73 33.16
CA GLY A 596 20.30 -1.90 32.26
C GLY A 596 20.26 -3.30 32.89
N VAL A 597 20.34 -3.44 34.21
CA VAL A 597 19.94 -4.65 34.92
C VAL A 597 19.24 -4.27 36.23
N VAL A 598 17.98 -4.71 36.43
CA VAL A 598 17.25 -4.55 37.70
C VAL A 598 16.91 -5.95 38.26
N PRO A 599 17.34 -6.32 39.47
CA PRO A 599 16.84 -7.53 40.13
C PRO A 599 15.37 -7.34 40.50
N ILE A 600 14.48 -8.22 40.01
CA ILE A 600 13.05 -8.23 40.37
C ILE A 600 12.65 -9.66 40.71
N GLY A 601 12.32 -9.92 41.98
CA GLY A 601 11.87 -11.24 42.41
C GLY A 601 12.79 -12.38 41.95
N SER A 602 12.21 -13.38 41.26
CA SER A 602 12.88 -14.60 40.78
C SER A 602 13.72 -14.43 39.50
N GLY A 603 14.04 -13.22 39.04
CA GLY A 603 14.81 -13.03 37.81
C GLY A 603 15.52 -11.67 37.67
N THR A 604 16.31 -11.55 36.59
CA THR A 604 16.98 -10.31 36.17
C THR A 604 16.19 -9.63 35.05
N TYR A 605 15.87 -8.36 35.24
CA TYR A 605 15.37 -7.48 34.18
C TYR A 605 16.55 -7.04 33.32
N ASP A 606 16.61 -7.42 32.05
CA ASP A 606 17.50 -6.81 31.05
C ASP A 606 16.75 -6.66 29.72
N THR A 607 16.59 -5.41 29.27
CA THR A 607 15.96 -5.08 27.99
C THR A 607 16.72 -5.68 26.80
N VAL A 608 18.05 -5.73 26.87
CA VAL A 608 18.89 -6.36 25.82
C VAL A 608 18.60 -7.84 25.73
N GLU A 609 18.47 -8.53 26.88
CA GLU A 609 18.19 -9.96 26.92
C GLU A 609 16.79 -10.27 26.37
N ILE A 610 15.78 -9.49 26.76
CA ILE A 610 14.42 -9.62 26.23
C ILE A 610 14.41 -9.41 24.71
N LEU A 611 15.05 -8.34 24.22
CA LEU A 611 15.15 -8.07 22.79
C LEU A 611 15.92 -9.19 22.07
N ARG A 612 17.04 -9.66 22.63
CA ARG A 612 17.81 -10.77 22.05
C ARG A 612 16.99 -12.04 21.94
N ASN A 613 16.24 -12.40 22.99
CA ASN A 613 15.39 -13.58 23.00
C ASN A 613 14.28 -13.44 21.95
N LEU A 614 13.53 -12.35 21.97
CA LEU A 614 12.46 -12.09 21.00
C LEU A 614 12.97 -12.08 19.55
N LYS A 615 14.17 -11.55 19.31
CA LYS A 615 14.77 -11.48 17.97
C LYS A 615 15.45 -12.79 17.55
N ALA A 616 15.72 -13.72 18.47
CA ALA A 616 16.28 -15.03 18.15
C ALA A 616 15.23 -16.05 17.68
N ASP A 617 13.97 -15.91 18.09
CA ASP A 617 12.88 -16.82 17.67
C ASP A 617 12.19 -16.32 16.39
N ALA A 618 12.09 -17.17 15.36
CA ALA A 618 11.48 -16.81 14.08
C ALA A 618 10.01 -16.37 14.16
N ARG A 619 9.28 -16.75 15.23
CA ARG A 619 7.88 -16.36 15.44
C ARG A 619 7.75 -14.91 15.91
N THR A 620 8.72 -14.43 16.69
CA THR A 620 8.69 -13.10 17.31
C THR A 620 9.69 -12.12 16.71
N ALA A 621 10.67 -12.60 15.93
CA ALA A 621 11.75 -11.76 15.40
C ALA A 621 11.24 -10.60 14.55
N GLN A 622 10.15 -10.83 13.82
CA GLN A 622 9.52 -9.81 12.97
C GLN A 622 8.37 -9.08 13.66
N VAL A 623 7.99 -9.45 14.87
CA VAL A 623 6.96 -8.70 15.60
C VAL A 623 7.56 -7.32 15.97
N PRO A 624 6.89 -6.21 15.65
CA PRO A 624 7.33 -4.88 16.06
C PRO A 624 7.44 -4.79 17.58
N VAL A 625 8.58 -4.25 18.04
CA VAL A 625 8.81 -3.99 19.46
C VAL A 625 8.85 -2.49 19.69
N LEU A 626 7.93 -1.96 20.49
CA LEU A 626 7.91 -0.56 20.88
C LEU A 626 8.54 -0.39 22.27
N LEU A 627 9.58 0.43 22.34
CA LEU A 627 10.26 0.77 23.58
C LEU A 627 9.68 2.05 24.16
N VAL A 628 9.22 2.03 25.41
CA VAL A 628 8.57 3.21 26.02
C VAL A 628 9.56 4.05 26.83
N GLY A 629 9.92 5.23 26.35
CA GLY A 629 10.85 6.14 27.02
C GLY A 629 10.18 7.40 27.59
N GLY A 630 10.79 8.02 28.61
CA GLY A 630 10.46 9.41 28.95
C GLY A 630 11.02 10.39 27.90
N LEU A 631 10.45 11.59 27.78
CA LEU A 631 10.84 12.65 26.81
C LEU A 631 12.35 12.87 26.72
N GLY A 632 13.06 12.90 27.86
CA GLY A 632 14.53 13.10 27.89
C GLY A 632 15.38 11.85 27.63
N MET A 633 14.77 10.70 27.38
CA MET A 633 15.46 9.41 27.21
C MET A 633 15.31 8.80 25.82
N VAL A 634 14.44 9.34 24.96
CA VAL A 634 14.13 8.78 23.63
C VAL A 634 15.39 8.57 22.79
N ASP A 635 16.18 9.63 22.57
CA ASP A 635 17.40 9.55 21.76
C ASP A 635 18.43 8.57 22.34
N ARG A 636 18.42 8.40 23.66
CA ARG A 636 19.31 7.44 24.32
C ARG A 636 18.83 6.01 24.10
N ILE A 637 17.54 5.74 24.24
CA ILE A 637 16.95 4.42 24.03
C ILE A 637 17.05 4.04 22.54
N GLU A 638 16.81 4.98 21.63
CA GLU A 638 16.87 4.74 20.18
C GLU A 638 18.29 4.32 19.77
N ARG A 639 19.33 5.04 20.23
CA ARG A 639 20.73 4.65 19.97
C ARG A 639 21.15 3.34 20.64
N LEU A 640 20.68 3.08 21.86
CA LEU A 640 21.10 1.89 22.61
C LEU A 640 20.38 0.62 22.20
N TYR A 641 19.17 0.71 21.67
CA TYR A 641 18.31 -0.45 21.41
C TYR A 641 17.63 -0.41 20.04
N GLY A 642 17.15 0.76 19.60
CA GLY A 642 16.45 0.93 18.33
C GLY A 642 17.34 0.65 17.12
N GLU A 643 18.53 1.26 17.08
CA GLU A 643 19.48 1.10 15.96
C GLU A 643 20.12 -0.30 15.91
N LEU A 644 20.23 -0.98 17.06
CA LEU A 644 20.88 -2.29 17.17
C LEU A 644 19.94 -3.47 16.89
N HIS A 645 18.62 -3.26 16.93
CA HIS A 645 17.63 -4.33 16.78
C HIS A 645 16.60 -3.99 15.70
N PRO A 646 16.54 -4.75 14.59
CA PRO A 646 15.57 -4.50 13.52
C PRO A 646 14.14 -4.64 14.04
N ARG A 647 13.22 -3.85 13.46
CA ARG A 647 11.81 -3.76 13.89
C ARG A 647 11.63 -3.38 15.36
N THR A 648 12.42 -2.40 15.80
CA THR A 648 12.32 -1.82 17.14
C THR A 648 12.18 -0.30 17.00
N ALA A 649 11.20 0.30 17.66
CA ALA A 649 11.01 1.74 17.64
C ALA A 649 10.78 2.28 19.05
N VAL A 650 11.23 3.50 19.33
CA VAL A 650 10.95 4.15 20.60
C VAL A 650 9.71 5.03 20.50
N ILE A 651 8.84 4.95 21.51
CA ILE A 651 7.72 5.86 21.75
C ILE A 651 7.89 6.56 23.09
N VAL A 652 7.30 7.74 23.23
CA VAL A 652 7.24 8.49 24.48
C VAL A 652 6.13 7.92 25.36
N GLY A 653 6.36 7.87 26.67
CA GLY A 653 5.30 7.55 27.65
C GLY A 653 4.06 8.42 27.41
N PRO A 654 2.88 7.83 27.13
CA PRO A 654 1.75 8.57 26.59
C PRO A 654 1.12 9.54 27.60
N GLY A 655 0.77 10.74 27.12
CA GLY A 655 -0.01 11.72 27.88
C GLY A 655 -1.52 11.45 27.88
N GLY A 656 -2.00 10.59 26.97
CA GLY A 656 -3.41 10.22 26.82
C GLY A 656 -3.65 9.22 25.67
N PRO A 657 -4.90 8.77 25.43
CA PRO A 657 -5.21 7.74 24.43
C PRO A 657 -4.92 8.15 22.98
N GLU A 658 -5.27 9.38 22.58
CA GLU A 658 -5.05 9.88 21.22
C GLU A 658 -3.55 10.01 20.90
N ASP A 659 -2.77 10.54 21.85
CA ASP A 659 -1.30 10.62 21.75
C ASP A 659 -0.67 9.23 21.64
N PHE A 660 -1.12 8.27 22.46
CA PHE A 660 -0.64 6.89 22.37
C PHE A 660 -0.98 6.24 21.01
N ALA A 661 -2.21 6.41 20.53
CA ALA A 661 -2.67 5.92 19.23
C ALA A 661 -1.77 6.44 18.10
N PHE A 662 -1.59 7.76 18.06
CA PHE A 662 -0.76 8.44 17.07
C PHE A 662 0.69 7.94 17.11
N GLN A 663 1.28 7.81 18.30
CA GLN A 663 2.66 7.35 18.45
C GLN A 663 2.85 5.88 18.04
N VAL A 664 1.91 4.99 18.40
CA VAL A 664 1.94 3.58 17.97
C VAL A 664 1.81 3.47 16.46
N GLU A 665 0.85 4.17 15.87
CA GLU A 665 0.64 4.17 14.41
C GLU A 665 1.87 4.69 13.66
N ARG A 666 2.44 5.81 14.13
CA ARG A 666 3.66 6.40 13.57
C ARG A 666 4.84 5.44 13.68
N ALA A 667 5.00 4.77 14.82
CA ALA A 667 6.08 3.80 15.02
C ALA A 667 5.93 2.59 14.08
N LEU A 668 4.73 2.04 13.94
CA LEU A 668 4.44 0.94 13.01
C LEU A 668 4.71 1.33 11.56
N LYS A 669 4.27 2.54 11.14
CA LYS A 669 4.57 3.11 9.81
C LYS A 669 6.08 3.21 9.57
N ARG A 670 6.83 3.74 10.53
CA ARG A 670 8.31 3.86 10.44
C ARG A 670 8.99 2.50 10.30
N LEU A 671 8.48 1.49 11.01
CA LEU A 671 9.01 0.13 10.95
C LEU A 671 8.57 -0.64 9.68
N ASN A 672 7.80 -0.02 8.79
CA ASN A 672 7.10 -0.67 7.69
C ASN A 672 6.36 -1.93 8.15
N ALA A 673 5.83 -1.87 9.37
CA ALA A 673 5.16 -2.97 10.02
C ALA A 673 3.66 -2.79 9.85
N ARG A 674 3.04 -3.66 9.05
CA ARG A 674 1.60 -3.71 8.89
C ARG A 674 1.02 -4.94 9.60
N PRO A 675 0.37 -4.76 10.77
CA PRO A 675 -0.47 -5.79 11.38
C PRO A 675 -1.43 -6.40 10.35
N LEU A 676 -1.91 -7.62 10.57
CA LEU A 676 -2.94 -8.18 9.68
C LEU A 676 -4.25 -7.44 9.95
N SER A 677 -4.93 -7.00 8.89
CA SER A 677 -6.28 -6.46 9.05
C SER A 677 -7.28 -7.55 9.43
N ALA A 678 -8.44 -7.19 9.98
CA ALA A 678 -9.49 -8.17 10.25
C ALA A 678 -9.92 -8.92 8.97
N GLN A 679 -9.96 -8.22 7.84
CA GLN A 679 -10.28 -8.81 6.55
C GLN A 679 -9.20 -9.81 6.11
N GLU A 680 -7.91 -9.46 6.26
CA GLU A 680 -6.80 -10.37 5.96
C GLU A 680 -6.83 -11.61 6.87
N ARG A 681 -7.07 -11.47 8.18
CA ARG A 681 -7.18 -12.61 9.11
C ARG A 681 -8.31 -13.57 8.71
N GLY A 682 -9.47 -13.02 8.38
CA GLY A 682 -10.62 -13.82 7.91
C GLY A 682 -10.31 -14.54 6.59
N LEU A 683 -9.64 -13.87 5.65
CA LEU A 683 -9.19 -14.50 4.42
C LEU A 683 -8.15 -15.60 4.67
N PHE A 684 -7.18 -15.35 5.55
CA PHE A 684 -6.10 -16.27 5.86
C PHE A 684 -6.63 -17.55 6.50
N ALA A 685 -7.62 -17.43 7.39
CA ALA A 685 -8.34 -18.57 7.94
C ALA A 685 -9.03 -19.39 6.84
N ARG A 686 -9.65 -18.74 5.85
CA ARG A 686 -10.27 -19.42 4.70
C ARG A 686 -9.23 -20.13 3.83
N ILE A 687 -8.19 -19.42 3.39
CA ILE A 687 -7.09 -19.99 2.58
C ILE A 687 -6.49 -21.21 3.28
N ALA A 688 -6.18 -21.09 4.58
CA ALA A 688 -5.59 -22.19 5.34
C ALA A 688 -6.56 -23.38 5.47
N THR A 689 -7.84 -23.14 5.72
CA THR A 689 -8.83 -24.20 5.86
C THR A 689 -9.10 -24.90 4.53
N ASP A 690 -9.17 -24.15 3.42
CA ASP A 690 -9.32 -24.66 2.06
C ASP A 690 -8.10 -25.50 1.64
N ALA A 691 -6.90 -25.06 2.00
CA ALA A 691 -5.68 -25.84 1.81
C ALA A 691 -5.73 -27.16 2.59
N MET A 692 -6.16 -27.16 3.86
CA MET A 692 -6.34 -28.40 4.65
C MET A 692 -7.39 -29.33 4.03
N ALA A 693 -8.50 -28.79 3.51
CA ALA A 693 -9.53 -29.58 2.84
C ALA A 693 -9.02 -30.22 1.55
N ARG A 694 -8.16 -29.51 0.80
CA ARG A 694 -7.49 -30.04 -0.39
C ARG A 694 -6.55 -31.19 -0.04
N ILE A 695 -5.71 -31.00 0.99
CA ILE A 695 -4.83 -32.07 1.52
C ILE A 695 -5.65 -33.31 1.91
N ALA A 696 -6.77 -33.13 2.60
CA ALA A 696 -7.66 -34.21 3.00
C ALA A 696 -8.27 -34.95 1.79
N SER A 697 -8.56 -34.23 0.71
CA SER A 697 -9.16 -34.76 -0.52
C SER A 697 -8.15 -35.49 -1.43
N GLN A 698 -6.84 -35.39 -1.15
CA GLN A 698 -5.77 -36.02 -1.93
C GLN A 698 -5.18 -37.22 -1.17
N PRO A 699 -5.56 -38.48 -1.49
CA PRO A 699 -5.12 -39.65 -0.73
C PRO A 699 -3.61 -39.91 -0.78
N SER A 700 -2.94 -39.50 -1.86
CA SER A 700 -1.49 -39.61 -2.08
C SER A 700 -0.69 -38.45 -1.52
N SER A 701 -1.35 -37.40 -0.99
CA SER A 701 -0.64 -36.23 -0.48
C SER A 701 0.25 -36.60 0.71
N PRO A 702 1.56 -36.26 0.68
CA PRO A 702 2.47 -36.52 1.78
C PRO A 702 2.14 -35.68 3.02
N PHE A 703 1.27 -34.68 2.90
CA PHE A 703 0.86 -33.80 3.99
C PHE A 703 -0.27 -34.40 4.83
N ARG A 704 -1.01 -35.37 4.28
CA ARG A 704 -2.23 -35.91 4.92
C ARG A 704 -1.96 -36.56 6.27
N THR A 705 -0.76 -37.11 6.46
CA THR A 705 -0.36 -37.75 7.73
C THR A 705 -0.24 -36.78 8.89
N ASP A 706 -0.05 -35.49 8.62
CA ASP A 706 0.13 -34.46 9.64
C ASP A 706 -1.17 -33.72 10.02
N LEU A 707 -2.31 -34.07 9.40
CA LEU A 707 -3.60 -33.42 9.68
C LEU A 707 -4.06 -33.57 11.15
N ASP A 708 -3.58 -34.59 11.84
CA ASP A 708 -3.81 -34.80 13.28
C ASP A 708 -3.36 -33.59 14.12
N LYS A 709 -2.23 -32.97 13.76
CA LYS A 709 -1.69 -31.76 14.40
C LYS A 709 -2.64 -30.55 14.28
N ALA A 710 -3.50 -30.54 13.26
CA ALA A 710 -4.43 -29.46 13.00
C ALA A 710 -5.83 -29.68 13.63
N SER A 711 -6.10 -30.82 14.28
CA SER A 711 -7.43 -31.22 14.77
C SER A 711 -8.15 -30.13 15.59
N VAL A 712 -7.45 -29.52 16.56
CA VAL A 712 -8.00 -28.44 17.39
C VAL A 712 -8.30 -27.19 16.57
N GLY A 713 -7.38 -26.78 15.68
CA GLY A 713 -7.58 -25.62 14.81
C GLY A 713 -8.76 -25.83 13.85
N LEU A 714 -8.85 -26.99 13.21
CA LEU A 714 -9.96 -27.36 12.33
C LEU A 714 -11.30 -27.41 13.06
N SER A 715 -11.30 -27.85 14.32
CA SER A 715 -12.51 -27.87 15.15
C SER A 715 -13.04 -26.47 15.47
N ARG A 716 -12.14 -25.49 15.63
CA ARG A 716 -12.51 -24.07 15.78
C ARG A 716 -12.97 -23.49 14.44
N ALA A 717 -12.20 -23.71 13.37
CA ALA A 717 -12.54 -23.23 12.04
C ALA A 717 -13.92 -23.72 11.55
N SER A 718 -14.38 -24.91 11.99
CA SER A 718 -15.70 -25.41 11.61
C SER A 718 -16.88 -24.68 12.28
N ARG A 719 -16.64 -23.82 13.26
CA ARG A 719 -17.69 -22.98 13.87
C ARG A 719 -18.06 -21.81 12.97
N SER A 720 -17.08 -21.22 12.29
CA SER A 720 -17.25 -20.08 11.40
C SER A 720 -17.87 -20.51 10.06
N ALA A 721 -18.97 -19.86 9.65
CA ALA A 721 -19.67 -20.19 8.41
C ALA A 721 -18.78 -20.13 7.14
N PRO A 722 -17.94 -19.10 6.92
CA PRO A 722 -17.02 -19.05 5.77
C PRO A 722 -16.01 -20.19 5.66
N THR A 723 -15.70 -20.89 6.76
CA THR A 723 -14.67 -21.96 6.82
C THR A 723 -15.28 -23.34 7.10
N ARG A 724 -16.56 -23.43 7.44
CA ARG A 724 -17.22 -24.64 7.95
C ARG A 724 -17.12 -25.83 7.01
N ALA A 725 -17.44 -25.65 5.74
CA ALA A 725 -17.47 -26.75 4.77
C ALA A 725 -16.08 -27.38 4.57
N SER A 726 -15.06 -26.53 4.39
CA SER A 726 -13.67 -26.96 4.22
C SER A 726 -13.12 -27.60 5.50
N ALA A 727 -13.42 -27.02 6.67
CA ALA A 727 -13.01 -27.59 7.95
C ALA A 727 -13.66 -28.98 8.19
N THR A 728 -14.94 -29.13 7.86
CA THR A 728 -15.67 -30.41 7.97
C THR A 728 -15.06 -31.48 7.05
N THR A 729 -14.65 -31.09 5.84
CA THR A 729 -13.96 -31.97 4.90
C THR A 729 -12.60 -32.44 5.45
N ALA A 730 -11.81 -31.53 6.02
CA ALA A 730 -10.53 -31.86 6.62
C ALA A 730 -10.66 -32.73 7.89
N LEU A 731 -11.61 -32.40 8.78
CA LEU A 731 -11.91 -33.18 9.99
C LEU A 731 -12.30 -34.62 9.66
N ALA A 732 -13.01 -34.86 8.55
CA ALA A 732 -13.39 -36.21 8.11
C ALA A 732 -12.18 -37.13 7.85
N MET A 733 -11.02 -36.55 7.53
CA MET A 733 -9.77 -37.27 7.24
C MET A 733 -8.74 -37.14 8.38
N THR A 734 -9.15 -36.65 9.55
CA THR A 734 -8.30 -36.43 10.71
C THR A 734 -8.51 -37.54 11.75
N PRO A 735 -7.51 -38.42 12.01
CA PRO A 735 -7.70 -39.63 12.83
C PRO A 735 -7.64 -39.35 14.34
N THR A 736 -8.51 -38.48 14.86
CA THR A 736 -8.47 -38.07 16.28
C THR A 736 -9.86 -38.09 16.92
N VAL A 737 -9.91 -38.36 18.23
CA VAL A 737 -11.14 -38.29 19.03
C VAL A 737 -11.81 -36.91 18.90
N PRO A 738 -11.10 -35.77 19.11
CA PRO A 738 -11.73 -34.45 18.97
C PRO A 738 -12.35 -34.20 17.59
N ALA A 739 -11.79 -34.78 16.51
CA ALA A 739 -12.33 -34.61 15.17
C ALA A 739 -13.69 -35.31 15.00
N GLN A 740 -13.81 -36.58 15.38
CA GLN A 740 -15.11 -37.29 15.31
C GLN A 740 -16.15 -36.66 16.22
N GLN A 741 -15.75 -36.23 17.41
CA GLN A 741 -16.64 -35.53 18.34
C GLN A 741 -17.16 -34.23 17.74
N ARG A 742 -16.28 -33.42 17.13
CA ARG A 742 -16.71 -32.18 16.48
C ARG A 742 -17.63 -32.42 15.28
N LEU A 743 -17.37 -33.45 14.48
CA LEU A 743 -18.25 -33.83 13.35
C LEU A 743 -19.63 -34.27 13.84
N LEU A 744 -19.70 -34.98 14.96
CA LEU A 744 -20.96 -35.31 15.61
C LEU A 744 -21.67 -34.06 16.11
N ASP A 745 -20.98 -33.16 16.81
CA ASP A 745 -21.58 -31.94 17.31
C ASP A 745 -22.15 -31.08 16.17
N LEU A 746 -21.42 -30.92 15.05
CA LEU A 746 -21.93 -30.26 13.83
C LEU A 746 -23.18 -30.94 13.28
N ALA A 747 -23.21 -32.27 13.28
CA ALA A 747 -24.35 -33.03 12.78
C ALA A 747 -25.60 -32.80 13.65
N LEU A 748 -25.43 -32.66 14.96
CA LEU A 748 -26.51 -32.57 15.95
C LEU A 748 -26.93 -31.15 16.31
N ASP A 749 -26.18 -30.13 15.90
CA ASP A 749 -26.46 -28.73 16.22
C ASP A 749 -27.73 -28.25 15.49
N THR A 750 -28.80 -27.98 16.24
CA THR A 750 -30.10 -27.57 15.69
C THR A 750 -30.12 -26.12 15.20
N GLU A 751 -29.16 -25.30 15.63
CA GLU A 751 -29.04 -23.90 15.19
C GLU A 751 -28.44 -23.81 13.77
N LEU A 752 -27.76 -24.88 13.32
CA LEU A 752 -27.15 -24.92 11.99
C LEU A 752 -28.16 -25.23 10.87
N PRO A 753 -27.96 -24.66 9.67
CA PRO A 753 -28.72 -25.06 8.49
C PRO A 753 -28.66 -26.57 8.24
N VAL A 754 -29.77 -27.16 7.77
CA VAL A 754 -29.87 -28.60 7.48
C VAL A 754 -28.74 -29.09 6.55
N ALA A 755 -28.31 -28.27 5.61
CA ALA A 755 -27.21 -28.58 4.70
C ALA A 755 -25.88 -28.82 5.45
N ASP A 756 -25.56 -27.98 6.43
CA ASP A 756 -24.33 -28.08 7.22
C ASP A 756 -24.37 -29.30 8.15
N ARG A 757 -25.51 -29.53 8.81
CA ARG A 757 -25.75 -30.72 9.65
C ARG A 757 -25.60 -32.01 8.84
N LEU A 758 -26.14 -32.02 7.62
CA LEU A 758 -26.07 -33.16 6.70
C LEU A 758 -24.62 -33.45 6.30
N GLU A 759 -23.82 -32.43 5.97
CA GLU A 759 -22.41 -32.61 5.66
C GLU A 759 -21.61 -33.08 6.87
N GLY A 760 -21.91 -32.58 8.08
CA GLY A 760 -21.35 -33.08 9.33
C GLY A 760 -21.59 -34.58 9.54
N ALA A 761 -22.83 -35.04 9.35
CA ALA A 761 -23.19 -36.46 9.49
C ALA A 761 -22.50 -37.37 8.45
N LYS A 762 -22.43 -36.91 7.19
CA LYS A 762 -21.70 -37.63 6.13
C LYS A 762 -20.21 -37.69 6.41
N ALA A 763 -19.62 -36.58 6.86
CA ALA A 763 -18.21 -36.49 7.23
C ALA A 763 -17.88 -37.42 8.41
N LEU A 764 -18.74 -37.45 9.44
CA LEU A 764 -18.62 -38.40 10.55
C LEU A 764 -18.61 -39.85 10.06
N THR A 765 -19.57 -40.20 9.18
CA THR A 765 -19.64 -41.54 8.58
C THR A 765 -18.35 -41.91 7.86
N ARG A 766 -17.80 -41.02 7.03
CA ARG A 766 -16.52 -41.23 6.33
C ARG A 766 -15.35 -41.43 7.29
N SER A 767 -15.29 -40.62 8.35
CA SER A 767 -14.25 -40.72 9.38
C SER A 767 -14.30 -42.07 10.10
N ILE A 768 -15.48 -42.52 10.53
CA ILE A 768 -15.65 -43.81 11.21
C ILE A 768 -15.27 -44.97 10.29
N GLN A 769 -15.73 -44.95 9.03
CA GLN A 769 -15.38 -45.98 8.05
C GLN A 769 -13.88 -46.08 7.80
N ARG A 770 -13.16 -44.96 7.88
CA ARG A 770 -11.72 -44.91 7.59
C ARG A 770 -10.85 -45.24 8.80
N PHE A 771 -11.20 -44.74 9.98
CA PHE A 771 -10.35 -44.78 11.18
C PHE A 771 -10.94 -45.62 12.33
N GLY A 772 -12.15 -46.16 12.15
CA GLY A 772 -12.90 -46.81 13.21
C GLY A 772 -13.66 -45.82 14.11
N PRO A 773 -14.52 -46.33 15.01
CA PRO A 773 -15.25 -45.51 15.96
C PRO A 773 -14.30 -44.95 17.03
N LEU A 774 -14.27 -43.63 17.18
CA LEU A 774 -13.52 -42.91 18.22
C LEU A 774 -14.44 -42.14 19.19
N LEU A 775 -15.76 -42.37 19.07
CA LEU A 775 -16.79 -41.79 19.92
C LEU A 775 -16.96 -42.58 21.21
N THR A 776 -17.49 -41.93 22.23
CA THR A 776 -17.90 -42.56 23.50
C THR A 776 -19.32 -43.10 23.41
N ASP A 777 -19.69 -44.10 24.22
CA ASP A 777 -21.05 -44.65 24.30
C ASP A 777 -22.13 -43.58 24.57
N GLY A 778 -21.78 -42.51 25.29
CA GLY A 778 -22.67 -41.36 25.51
C GLY A 778 -22.95 -40.58 24.23
N GLN A 779 -21.95 -40.44 23.36
CA GLN A 779 -22.06 -39.77 22.07
C GLN A 779 -22.83 -40.61 21.05
N GLU A 780 -22.65 -41.93 21.06
CA GLU A 780 -23.44 -42.84 20.22
C GLU A 780 -24.94 -42.77 20.57
N ARG A 781 -25.27 -42.79 21.86
CA ARG A 781 -26.65 -42.62 22.34
C ARG A 781 -27.27 -41.27 21.95
N ARG A 782 -26.48 -40.18 21.94
CA ARG A 782 -26.95 -38.87 21.46
C ARG A 782 -27.32 -38.91 19.97
N LEU A 783 -26.54 -39.61 19.15
CA LEU A 783 -26.81 -39.77 17.73
C LEU A 783 -28.05 -40.64 17.47
N ASP A 784 -28.24 -41.71 18.24
CA ASP A 784 -29.42 -42.58 18.15
C ASP A 784 -30.71 -41.85 18.55
N ALA A 785 -30.68 -41.09 19.65
CA ALA A 785 -31.79 -40.23 20.05
C ALA A 785 -32.14 -39.21 18.94
N ALA A 786 -31.13 -38.54 18.37
CA ALA A 786 -31.33 -37.60 17.27
C ALA A 786 -31.89 -38.27 16.00
N LEU A 787 -31.53 -39.53 15.70
CA LEU A 787 -32.16 -40.29 14.61
C LEU A 787 -33.65 -40.53 14.87
N GLY A 788 -34.04 -40.80 16.12
CA GLY A 788 -35.43 -40.96 16.52
C GLY A 788 -36.27 -39.72 16.20
N ASP A 789 -35.77 -38.56 16.61
CA ASP A 789 -36.46 -37.26 16.56
C ASP A 789 -36.38 -36.55 15.19
N GLU A 790 -35.45 -36.95 14.30
CA GLU A 790 -35.23 -36.25 13.03
C GLU A 790 -36.32 -36.54 11.99
N SER A 791 -36.91 -35.45 11.45
CA SER A 791 -37.98 -35.48 10.45
C SER A 791 -37.47 -35.29 9.02
N HIS A 792 -36.31 -34.63 8.83
CA HIS A 792 -35.77 -34.37 7.51
C HIS A 792 -35.19 -35.66 6.87
N PRO A 793 -35.73 -36.16 5.74
CA PRO A 793 -35.40 -37.49 5.23
C PRO A 793 -33.92 -37.72 4.95
N SER A 794 -33.24 -36.74 4.34
CA SER A 794 -31.81 -36.85 4.01
C SER A 794 -30.92 -36.87 5.26
N LEU A 795 -31.31 -36.14 6.31
CA LEU A 795 -30.52 -36.04 7.54
C LEU A 795 -30.72 -37.28 8.39
N ARG A 796 -31.96 -37.75 8.49
CA ARG A 796 -32.30 -39.06 9.08
C ARG A 796 -31.53 -40.20 8.43
N ALA A 797 -31.44 -40.23 7.09
CA ALA A 797 -30.65 -41.22 6.37
C ALA A 797 -29.14 -41.12 6.68
N ALA A 798 -28.60 -39.91 6.86
CA ALA A 798 -27.21 -39.70 7.20
C ALA A 798 -26.88 -40.12 8.65
N TYR A 799 -27.75 -39.84 9.62
CA TYR A 799 -27.60 -40.34 10.99
C TYR A 799 -27.64 -41.87 11.05
N ALA A 800 -28.56 -42.51 10.32
CA ALA A 800 -28.62 -43.97 10.22
C ALA A 800 -27.38 -44.57 9.52
N ALA A 801 -26.75 -43.83 8.60
CA ALA A 801 -25.50 -44.24 7.98
C ALA A 801 -24.33 -44.16 8.98
N ALA A 802 -24.25 -43.09 9.77
CA ALA A 802 -23.23 -42.90 10.80
C ALA A 802 -23.35 -43.96 11.92
N LEU A 803 -24.56 -44.21 12.44
CA LEU A 803 -24.81 -45.28 13.42
C LEU A 803 -24.43 -46.66 12.86
N GLY A 804 -24.81 -46.94 11.61
CA GLY A 804 -24.42 -48.18 10.95
C GLY A 804 -22.92 -48.33 10.72
N ALA A 805 -22.14 -47.24 10.76
CA ALA A 805 -20.68 -47.29 10.71
C ALA A 805 -20.05 -47.56 12.10
N LEU A 806 -20.70 -47.11 13.18
CA LEU A 806 -20.26 -47.36 14.58
C LEU A 806 -20.44 -48.83 14.97
N THR A 807 -21.59 -49.40 14.62
CA THR A 807 -21.94 -50.80 14.87
C THR A 807 -22.14 -51.53 13.54
N PRO A 808 -21.08 -52.07 12.90
CA PRO A 808 -21.24 -52.86 11.69
C PRO A 808 -21.96 -54.18 12.02
N ASP A 809 -23.29 -54.15 12.01
CA ASP A 809 -24.12 -55.35 12.09
C ASP A 809 -23.97 -56.15 10.79
N PRO A 810 -23.41 -57.39 10.84
CA PRO A 810 -23.22 -58.23 9.67
C PRO A 810 -24.51 -58.46 8.85
N VAL A 811 -25.67 -58.47 9.51
CA VAL A 811 -26.98 -58.66 8.89
C VAL A 811 -27.41 -57.42 8.11
N ILE A 812 -27.17 -56.22 8.65
CA ILE A 812 -27.48 -54.95 7.98
C ILE A 812 -26.52 -54.70 6.81
N VAL A 813 -25.22 -54.99 7.00
CA VAL A 813 -24.22 -54.95 5.91
C VAL A 813 -24.60 -55.90 4.78
N GLY A 814 -25.02 -57.13 5.12
CA GLY A 814 -25.51 -58.11 4.15
C GLY A 814 -26.77 -57.65 3.38
N ARG A 815 -27.70 -56.94 4.03
CA ARG A 815 -28.87 -56.34 3.34
C ARG A 815 -28.48 -55.20 2.39
N ARG A 816 -27.54 -54.33 2.78
CA ARG A 816 -27.06 -53.21 1.94
C ARG A 816 -26.30 -53.69 0.70
N MET A 817 -25.53 -54.77 0.82
CA MET A 817 -24.86 -55.41 -0.33
C MET A 817 -25.87 -55.98 -1.34
N ARG A 818 -26.99 -56.55 -0.89
CA ARG A 818 -28.06 -57.03 -1.77
C ARG A 818 -28.75 -55.90 -2.56
N LEU A 819 -28.84 -54.70 -1.98
CA LEU A 819 -29.49 -53.54 -2.62
C LEU A 819 -28.60 -52.80 -3.63
N ARG A 820 -27.27 -53.00 -3.63
CA ARG A 820 -26.36 -52.40 -4.63
C ARG A 820 -26.26 -53.19 -5.95
N HIS A 821 -26.73 -54.44 -5.97
CA HIS A 821 -26.73 -55.31 -7.16
C HIS A 821 -28.09 -55.40 -7.84
N THR A 822 -28.90 -54.33 -7.80
CA THR A 822 -30.08 -54.24 -8.65
C THR A 822 -29.67 -53.54 -9.95
N PRO A 823 -29.57 -54.23 -11.11
CA PRO A 823 -29.34 -53.54 -12.37
C PRO A 823 -30.53 -52.63 -12.64
N LEU A 824 -30.24 -51.37 -12.95
CA LEU A 824 -31.18 -50.36 -13.40
C LEU A 824 -32.04 -50.93 -14.54
N GLY A 825 -33.34 -51.01 -14.32
CA GLY A 825 -34.31 -51.30 -15.38
C GLY A 825 -34.29 -50.18 -16.42
N LEU A 826 -33.98 -50.53 -17.66
CA LEU A 826 -34.36 -49.75 -18.83
C LEU A 826 -35.89 -49.58 -18.81
N LYS A 827 -36.34 -48.33 -18.71
CA LYS A 827 -37.71 -47.96 -19.07
C LYS A 827 -37.84 -48.10 -20.59
N SER A 828 -38.64 -49.06 -21.05
CA SER A 828 -39.36 -48.89 -22.32
C SER A 828 -40.77 -48.45 -22.00
N SER A 829 -41.09 -47.22 -22.42
CA SER A 829 -42.46 -46.73 -22.50
C SER A 829 -43.19 -47.58 -23.53
N ARG A 830 -44.32 -48.19 -23.16
CA ARG A 830 -45.39 -48.49 -24.13
C ARG A 830 -46.74 -48.43 -23.44
N GLU A 831 -47.41 -47.34 -23.74
CA GLU A 831 -48.82 -47.11 -23.60
C GLU A 831 -49.61 -48.12 -24.44
N SER A 832 -50.69 -48.62 -23.85
CA SER A 832 -51.87 -49.29 -24.40
C SER A 832 -51.85 -49.73 -25.88
N LEU A 833 -52.13 -51.02 -26.13
CA LEU A 833 -53.21 -51.51 -27.01
C LEU A 833 -53.18 -53.06 -27.07
N THR A 834 -54.34 -53.67 -26.85
CA THR A 834 -54.68 -55.08 -27.15
C THR A 834 -55.93 -55.09 -28.04
N PRO A 835 -56.29 -56.16 -28.78
CA PRO A 835 -55.56 -57.42 -29.07
C PRO A 835 -55.67 -57.94 -30.54
N SER A 836 -54.97 -59.09 -30.78
CA SER A 836 -55.25 -60.21 -31.71
C SER A 836 -54.54 -60.24 -33.10
N PRO A 837 -54.36 -61.43 -33.74
CA PRO A 837 -53.61 -62.62 -33.27
C PRO A 837 -52.74 -63.33 -34.36
N SER A 838 -51.65 -64.02 -33.96
CA SER A 838 -50.97 -65.24 -34.56
C SER A 838 -50.55 -65.28 -36.06
N PRO A 839 -49.75 -66.28 -36.55
CA PRO A 839 -48.62 -67.06 -36.00
C PRO A 839 -47.41 -67.20 -37.00
N ASP A 840 -46.46 -68.08 -36.67
CA ASP A 840 -45.44 -68.75 -37.51
C ASP A 840 -44.09 -68.06 -37.79
N ALA A 841 -43.02 -68.54 -37.14
CA ALA A 841 -42.04 -69.46 -37.77
C ALA A 841 -40.76 -69.67 -36.89
N PRO A 842 -40.24 -70.91 -36.81
CA PRO A 842 -38.96 -71.28 -36.17
C PRO A 842 -37.86 -71.46 -37.27
N PRO A 843 -36.68 -72.08 -37.02
CA PRO A 843 -35.76 -72.06 -35.87
C PRO A 843 -34.25 -71.93 -36.26
N SER A 844 -33.38 -71.90 -35.23
CA SER A 844 -32.07 -72.62 -35.15
C SER A 844 -30.86 -72.21 -36.02
N PRO A 845 -29.64 -72.67 -35.70
CA PRO A 845 -29.04 -72.85 -34.36
C PRO A 845 -27.54 -72.43 -34.26
N SER A 846 -27.12 -72.38 -33.00
CA SER A 846 -25.77 -72.46 -32.41
C SER A 846 -24.72 -73.34 -33.09
N VAL A 847 -23.44 -72.89 -33.04
CA VAL A 847 -22.25 -73.74 -32.78
C VAL A 847 -21.23 -72.92 -31.95
N GLN A 848 -20.52 -73.66 -31.10
CA GLN A 848 -19.68 -73.26 -29.97
C GLN A 848 -18.16 -73.31 -30.38
N PRO A 849 -17.16 -73.42 -29.49
CA PRO A 849 -16.15 -72.39 -29.20
C PRO A 849 -14.68 -72.78 -29.56
N GLY A 850 -13.74 -71.86 -29.36
CA GLY A 850 -12.27 -72.07 -29.30
C GLY A 850 -11.58 -70.69 -29.29
N SER A 851 -10.85 -70.27 -28.26
CA SER A 851 -9.55 -70.73 -27.73
C SER A 851 -8.47 -69.68 -28.03
N ASP A 852 -7.65 -69.44 -27.01
CA ASP A 852 -6.31 -68.85 -27.03
C ASP A 852 -6.13 -67.32 -27.06
N LEU A 853 -5.65 -66.85 -25.90
CA LEU A 853 -4.61 -65.84 -25.56
C LEU A 853 -3.88 -65.09 -26.70
N PRO A 854 -3.22 -63.94 -26.41
CA PRO A 854 -2.86 -63.37 -25.11
C PRO A 854 -3.59 -62.08 -24.71
#